data_AF-A0A5R8N9W3-F1
#
_entry.id   AF-A0A5R8N9W3-F1
#
_cell.length_a   1.000
_cell.length_b   1.000
_cell.length_c   1.000
_cell.angle_alpha   90.00
_cell.angle_beta   90.00
_cell.angle_gamma   90.00
#
_symmetry.space_group_name_H-M   'P 1'
#
loop_
_entity.id
_entity.type
_entity.pdbx_description
1 polymer ?
#
loop_
_entity_poly.entity_id
_entity_poly.type
_entity_poly.pdbx_seq_one_letter_code
_entity_poly.pdbx_strand_id
1 'polypeptide(L)'
;MNTLALADPKAELDIVGGKGASLARLARAGLPVPAGFHVTTGAYRAFVAGHGLRDAVLTGDAEQIQALFAARELPPEIAGDILAAYAELGDEPAVAVRSSATAEDLPGMSFAGQQDSYLNIRGSAQLLDAVRRCWASLWTDRAIAYRDRHGIARDEVAIAVVVQELVPADAAGVLFTEDRDRLTINAAWGLGEAVVGGLVTPDTIMLDRAGRTVVDETIASKTVMTVRTPEGTREDPVPPGLRDEPVLTWTQAEQLAELGMTIEELYDRPMDVEWALHDGRPHILQARPITGRREEWNDSLKGDYLWSNGNLGEAVPSVMTPCTWSLVQAFIAEIMVTGDLGGHPMCGNIGGRVYMNMSVNASLGKALGITKKIEATQEPIYGRVPEGVETPLLPMTRWQTLRAARPMLGGRREIQKLVEHIPAYIADAERRTEEIRAAIAVSDDLAALWESDVEPRFTQCNRMLAAAARQDAGSLIYLGAQLAELVGEADATVLMSGIQSGEGRLESLGPLLGLARLKRGEMTRDEYVRAYGHRCPDEFEISVARPVEDPAWLDDQLAGLTVDPSELLDRQIEASEAAWRRFRERHPRKAEKFRRRIDRWEAIVRSREETRSEMMRGFWMVRDFVVRAGEVTGHGDDLFFLTMDEIIDVLRGSGRPLTRVAGRRAAYELYRSLPPYPGIIRGRFEPERWAADPGRRGDVFDAAATVVPPSQSISGFPGASGVVEGTARVLTSVADGDRLGEGEILVTTVTNVGWTLLFPRAAAVVTDVGAPLSHAAIVARELGIPAVVGTRNATMLLRDGDRIRVDGSAGTVEVIRERAGELVMS
;
A
#
# COMPACT_ATOMS: atom_id res chain seq x y z
N MET A 1 0.72 41.53 -27.47
CA MET A 1 0.53 40.65 -28.65
C MET A 1 -0.62 39.74 -28.33
N ASN A 2 -1.66 39.75 -29.17
CA ASN A 2 -2.87 38.97 -28.92
C ASN A 2 -2.70 37.51 -29.37
N THR A 3 -1.85 37.26 -30.36
CA THR A 3 -1.50 35.93 -30.86
C THR A 3 0.01 35.68 -30.86
N LEU A 4 0.41 34.41 -30.83
CA LEU A 4 1.77 33.92 -31.02
C LEU A 4 1.74 32.68 -31.91
N ALA A 5 2.74 32.50 -32.78
CA ALA A 5 2.89 31.26 -33.54
C ALA A 5 3.07 30.05 -32.59
N LEU A 6 2.67 28.85 -33.02
CA LEU A 6 2.69 27.67 -32.14
C LEU A 6 4.07 27.43 -31.51
N ALA A 7 5.15 27.55 -32.28
CA ALA A 7 6.53 27.32 -31.87
C ALA A 7 7.27 28.59 -31.37
N ASP A 8 6.55 29.69 -31.11
CA ASP A 8 7.19 30.94 -30.67
C ASP A 8 7.97 30.74 -29.35
N PRO A 9 9.22 31.21 -29.23
CA PRO A 9 9.99 31.11 -27.98
C PRO A 9 9.37 31.84 -26.78
N LYS A 10 8.46 32.79 -27.00
CA LYS A 10 7.73 33.50 -25.94
C LYS A 10 6.47 32.76 -25.49
N ALA A 11 6.12 31.63 -26.10
CA ALA A 11 5.00 30.81 -25.69
C ALA A 11 5.36 30.01 -24.41
N GLU A 12 5.43 30.75 -23.30
CA GLU A 12 5.70 30.25 -21.94
C GLU A 12 4.40 30.12 -21.13
N LEU A 13 4.47 29.40 -20.01
CA LEU A 13 3.32 28.99 -19.18
C LEU A 13 2.38 30.16 -18.80
N ASP A 14 2.94 31.32 -18.47
CA ASP A 14 2.21 32.53 -18.04
C ASP A 14 1.49 33.25 -19.20
N ILE A 15 1.95 33.05 -20.44
CA ILE A 15 1.44 33.72 -21.65
C ILE A 15 0.44 32.84 -22.39
N VAL A 16 0.70 31.53 -22.50
CA VAL A 16 -0.10 30.61 -23.32
C VAL A 16 -0.70 29.44 -22.54
N GLY A 17 -0.53 29.40 -21.22
CA GLY A 17 -1.04 28.31 -20.37
C GLY A 17 -0.25 27.01 -20.53
N GLY A 18 -0.65 26.00 -19.75
CA GLY A 18 0.04 24.71 -19.64
C GLY A 18 0.17 23.96 -20.96
N LYS A 19 -0.98 23.63 -21.57
CA LYS A 19 -1.06 22.99 -22.88
C LYS A 19 -0.34 23.78 -23.98
N GLY A 20 -0.53 25.11 -24.02
CA GLY A 20 0.10 25.96 -25.02
C GLY A 20 1.62 25.92 -24.92
N ALA A 21 2.17 26.04 -23.72
CA ALA A 21 3.61 25.99 -23.48
C ALA A 21 4.20 24.62 -23.80
N SER A 22 3.48 23.54 -23.46
CA SER A 22 3.87 22.17 -23.81
C SER A 22 3.92 21.96 -25.33
N LEU A 23 2.87 22.38 -26.05
CA LEU A 23 2.82 22.30 -27.51
C LEU A 23 3.92 23.11 -28.19
N ALA A 24 4.20 24.31 -27.66
CA ALA A 24 5.28 25.14 -28.18
C ALA A 24 6.64 24.46 -28.02
N ARG A 25 6.89 23.82 -26.87
CA ARG A 25 8.12 23.06 -26.62
C ARG A 25 8.24 21.86 -27.55
N LEU A 26 7.17 21.09 -27.75
CA LEU A 26 7.14 19.97 -28.69
C LEU A 26 7.41 20.41 -30.14
N ALA A 27 6.74 21.48 -30.59
CA ALA A 27 6.90 22.02 -31.94
C ALA A 27 8.32 22.56 -32.18
N ARG A 28 8.92 23.25 -31.19
CA ARG A 28 10.33 23.69 -31.26
C ARG A 28 11.33 22.52 -31.30
N ALA A 29 10.98 21.39 -30.71
CA ALA A 29 11.77 20.17 -30.76
C ALA A 29 11.65 19.41 -32.10
N GLY A 30 10.81 19.88 -33.03
CA GLY A 30 10.63 19.27 -34.35
C GLY A 30 9.77 18.00 -34.34
N LEU A 31 9.00 17.77 -33.27
CA LEU A 31 8.06 16.65 -33.19
C LEU A 31 6.84 16.89 -34.09
N PRO A 32 6.11 15.83 -34.51
CA PRO A 32 5.01 15.93 -35.49
C PRO A 32 3.74 16.54 -34.87
N VAL A 33 3.81 17.80 -34.48
CA VAL A 33 2.71 18.59 -33.92
C VAL A 33 1.98 19.29 -35.07
N PRO A 34 0.65 19.20 -35.19
CA PRO A 34 -0.11 19.94 -36.21
C PRO A 34 0.09 21.46 -36.07
N ALA A 35 0.10 22.18 -37.20
CA ALA A 35 0.32 23.62 -37.22
C ALA A 35 -0.79 24.37 -36.47
N GLY A 36 -0.48 25.59 -36.02
CA GLY A 36 -1.41 26.36 -35.21
C GLY A 36 -0.82 27.66 -34.66
N PHE A 37 -1.55 28.26 -33.74
CA PHE A 37 -1.15 29.45 -33.01
C PHE A 37 -1.84 29.50 -31.63
N HIS A 38 -1.31 30.37 -30.77
CA HIS A 38 -1.85 30.64 -29.44
C HIS A 38 -2.54 32.00 -29.42
N VAL A 39 -3.73 32.08 -28.85
CA VAL A 39 -4.37 33.32 -28.39
C VAL A 39 -3.97 33.52 -26.93
N THR A 40 -3.24 34.60 -26.65
CA THR A 40 -2.53 34.77 -25.37
C THR A 40 -3.46 35.10 -24.20
N THR A 41 -2.99 34.85 -22.98
CA THR A 41 -3.65 35.34 -21.74
C THR A 41 -3.79 36.87 -21.74
N GLY A 42 -2.92 37.58 -22.46
CA GLY A 42 -3.01 39.02 -22.69
C GLY A 42 -4.27 39.42 -23.46
N ALA A 43 -4.64 38.66 -24.50
CA ALA A 43 -5.88 38.88 -25.26
C ALA A 43 -7.12 38.69 -24.38
N TYR A 44 -7.14 37.65 -23.54
CA TYR A 44 -8.20 37.42 -22.56
C TYR A 44 -8.32 38.61 -21.58
N ARG A 45 -7.21 39.05 -20.99
CA ARG A 45 -7.20 40.18 -20.05
C ARG A 45 -7.68 41.47 -20.72
N ALA A 46 -7.28 41.71 -21.97
CA ALA A 46 -7.73 42.86 -22.76
C ALA A 46 -9.23 42.79 -23.07
N PHE A 47 -9.77 41.61 -23.39
CA PHE A 47 -11.20 41.40 -23.58
C PHE A 47 -12.01 41.70 -22.32
N VAL A 48 -11.59 41.18 -21.16
CA VAL A 48 -12.26 41.41 -19.86
C VAL A 48 -12.21 42.89 -19.47
N ALA A 49 -11.05 43.54 -19.62
CA ALA A 49 -10.88 44.95 -19.31
C ALA A 49 -11.68 45.86 -20.25
N GLY A 50 -11.63 45.62 -21.56
CA GLY A 50 -12.31 46.43 -22.58
C GLY A 50 -13.84 46.41 -22.47
N HIS A 51 -14.41 45.35 -21.89
CA HIS A 51 -15.85 45.23 -21.66
C HIS A 51 -16.28 45.51 -20.22
N GLY A 52 -15.36 45.93 -19.34
CA GLY A 52 -15.68 46.21 -17.94
C GLY A 52 -16.18 44.99 -17.16
N LEU A 53 -15.75 43.77 -17.54
CA LEU A 53 -16.24 42.51 -16.97
C LEU A 53 -15.52 42.12 -15.67
N ARG A 54 -14.57 42.92 -15.20
CA ARG A 54 -13.71 42.57 -14.06
C ARG A 54 -14.51 42.27 -12.79
N ASP A 55 -15.41 43.16 -12.40
CA ASP A 55 -16.21 42.97 -11.18
C ASP A 55 -17.15 41.76 -11.30
N ALA A 56 -17.78 41.59 -12.48
CA ALA A 56 -18.66 40.47 -12.76
C ALA A 56 -17.93 39.11 -12.66
N VAL A 57 -16.68 39.04 -13.12
CA VAL A 57 -15.85 37.83 -13.04
C VAL A 57 -15.43 37.53 -11.59
N LEU A 58 -15.23 38.55 -10.76
CA LEU A 58 -14.80 38.38 -9.37
C LEU A 58 -15.96 37.96 -8.45
N THR A 59 -17.15 38.53 -8.64
CA THR A 59 -18.27 38.36 -7.69
C THR A 59 -19.47 37.62 -8.26
N GLY A 60 -19.54 37.44 -9.58
CA GLY A 60 -20.67 36.80 -10.25
C GLY A 60 -20.70 35.28 -10.07
N ASP A 61 -21.90 34.72 -10.30
CA ASP A 61 -22.10 33.28 -10.48
C ASP A 61 -21.76 32.84 -11.91
N ALA A 62 -21.65 31.53 -12.14
CA ALA A 62 -21.24 30.98 -13.44
C ALA A 62 -22.19 31.38 -14.58
N GLU A 63 -23.50 31.36 -14.32
CA GLU A 63 -24.54 31.64 -15.31
C GLU A 63 -24.46 33.10 -15.80
N GLN A 64 -24.30 34.04 -14.87
CA GLN A 64 -24.13 35.47 -15.20
C GLN A 64 -22.86 35.72 -16.01
N ILE A 65 -21.74 35.11 -15.61
CA ILE A 65 -20.46 35.31 -16.32
C ILE A 65 -20.55 34.73 -17.73
N GLN A 66 -21.10 33.54 -17.91
CA GLN A 66 -21.28 32.94 -19.24
C GLN A 66 -22.19 33.78 -20.14
N ALA A 67 -23.32 34.26 -19.62
CA ALA A 67 -24.24 35.12 -20.38
C ALA A 67 -23.56 36.42 -20.81
N LEU A 68 -22.73 37.01 -19.94
CA LEU A 68 -21.95 38.21 -20.27
C LEU A 68 -20.93 37.96 -21.37
N PHE A 69 -20.18 36.85 -21.29
CA PHE A 69 -19.24 36.47 -22.36
C PHE A 69 -19.98 36.21 -23.68
N ALA A 70 -21.13 35.53 -23.63
CA ALA A 70 -21.97 35.23 -24.80
C ALA A 70 -22.61 36.48 -25.44
N ALA A 71 -22.72 37.59 -24.72
CA ALA A 71 -23.32 38.83 -25.23
C ALA A 71 -22.29 39.85 -25.80
N ARG A 72 -20.98 39.60 -25.68
CA ARG A 72 -19.93 40.51 -26.16
C ARG A 72 -19.21 39.97 -27.39
N GLU A 73 -18.91 40.88 -28.31
CA GLU A 73 -18.06 40.61 -29.47
C GLU A 73 -16.57 40.79 -29.10
N LEU A 74 -15.66 40.16 -29.85
CA LEU A 74 -14.23 40.39 -29.63
C LEU A 74 -13.85 41.81 -30.11
N PRO A 75 -13.00 42.55 -29.37
CA PRO A 75 -12.46 43.82 -29.82
C PRO A 75 -11.82 43.68 -31.22
N PRO A 76 -12.02 44.65 -32.14
CA PRO A 76 -11.57 44.53 -33.54
C PRO A 76 -10.08 44.22 -33.70
N GLU A 77 -9.23 44.74 -32.81
CA GLU A 77 -7.79 44.46 -32.81
C GLU A 77 -7.50 42.98 -32.50
N ILE A 78 -8.17 42.41 -31.49
CA ILE A 78 -8.00 41.01 -31.09
C ILE A 78 -8.54 40.08 -32.19
N ALA A 79 -9.74 40.38 -32.70
CA ALA A 79 -10.34 39.62 -33.78
C ALA A 79 -9.48 39.66 -35.05
N GLY A 80 -8.93 40.83 -35.41
CA GLY A 80 -8.02 41.00 -36.53
C GLY A 80 -6.76 40.13 -36.40
N ASP A 81 -6.11 40.15 -35.24
CA ASP A 81 -4.91 39.35 -34.97
C ASP A 81 -5.19 37.83 -35.04
N ILE A 82 -6.34 37.38 -34.54
CA ILE A 82 -6.76 35.96 -34.61
C ILE A 82 -7.02 35.55 -36.06
N LEU A 83 -7.74 36.38 -36.83
CA LEU A 83 -8.07 36.07 -38.22
C LEU A 83 -6.84 36.12 -39.14
N ALA A 84 -5.88 37.02 -38.86
CA ALA A 84 -4.61 37.05 -39.56
C ALA A 84 -3.83 35.74 -39.33
N ALA A 85 -3.69 35.30 -38.08
CA ALA A 85 -3.03 34.05 -37.75
C ALA A 85 -3.77 32.81 -38.31
N TYR A 86 -5.10 32.84 -38.35
CA TYR A 86 -5.92 31.78 -38.95
C TYR A 86 -5.73 31.69 -40.48
N ALA A 87 -5.65 32.82 -41.16
CA ALA A 87 -5.40 32.86 -42.60
C ALA A 87 -4.02 32.33 -42.99
N GLU A 88 -3.03 32.40 -42.10
CA GLU A 88 -1.70 31.80 -42.32
C GLU A 88 -1.73 30.26 -42.33
N LEU A 89 -2.75 29.63 -41.73
CA LEU A 89 -2.93 28.17 -41.76
C LEU A 89 -3.54 27.66 -43.09
N GLY A 90 -4.11 28.55 -43.91
CA GLY A 90 -4.68 28.21 -45.21
C GLY A 90 -6.07 28.77 -45.45
N ASP A 91 -6.72 28.28 -46.52
CA ASP A 91 -8.08 28.69 -46.90
C ASP A 91 -9.13 27.88 -46.13
N GLU A 92 -9.81 28.54 -45.19
CA GLU A 92 -10.81 27.97 -44.27
C GLU A 92 -10.44 26.59 -43.68
N PRO A 93 -9.26 26.42 -43.05
CA PRO A 93 -8.85 25.14 -42.50
C PRO A 93 -9.75 24.71 -41.34
N ALA A 94 -10.01 23.41 -41.23
CA ALA A 94 -10.65 22.85 -40.05
C ALA A 94 -9.67 22.87 -38.87
N VAL A 95 -10.07 23.49 -37.76
CA VAL A 95 -9.23 23.64 -36.57
C VAL A 95 -9.89 23.07 -35.32
N ALA A 96 -9.06 22.66 -34.38
CA ALA A 96 -9.39 22.40 -32.99
C ALA A 96 -9.08 23.67 -32.17
N VAL A 97 -10.07 24.13 -31.41
CA VAL A 97 -9.95 25.30 -30.51
C VAL A 97 -10.00 24.78 -29.08
N ARG A 98 -8.88 24.89 -28.37
CA ARG A 98 -8.66 24.27 -27.05
C ARG A 98 -8.25 25.30 -26.03
N SER A 99 -8.91 25.32 -24.88
CA SER A 99 -8.50 26.17 -23.77
C SER A 99 -7.18 25.69 -23.14
N SER A 100 -6.37 26.64 -22.68
CA SER A 100 -5.13 26.38 -21.95
C SER A 100 -5.00 27.34 -20.77
N ALA A 101 -5.23 26.85 -19.56
CA ALA A 101 -5.18 27.70 -18.36
C ALA A 101 -3.76 27.76 -17.77
N THR A 102 -3.48 28.88 -17.10
CA THR A 102 -2.20 29.12 -16.40
C THR A 102 -2.04 28.31 -15.12
N ALA A 103 -3.14 27.94 -14.48
CA ALA A 103 -3.17 27.15 -13.24
C ALA A 103 -3.32 25.64 -13.46
N GLU A 104 -3.33 25.17 -14.72
CA GLU A 104 -3.60 23.77 -15.08
C GLU A 104 -2.46 22.81 -14.70
N ASP A 105 -1.22 23.32 -14.57
CA ASP A 105 0.01 22.54 -14.35
C ASP A 105 0.76 22.92 -13.05
N LEU A 106 0.09 23.54 -12.07
CA LEU A 106 0.69 23.75 -10.75
C LEU A 106 0.94 22.38 -10.06
N PRO A 107 2.07 22.17 -9.36
CA PRO A 107 2.35 20.91 -8.69
C PRO A 107 1.21 20.46 -7.77
N GLY A 108 0.64 19.28 -8.02
CA GLY A 108 -0.47 18.71 -7.23
C GLY A 108 -1.87 19.18 -7.65
N MET A 109 -2.01 19.99 -8.69
CA MET A 109 -3.30 20.44 -9.23
C MET A 109 -3.49 19.90 -10.65
N SER A 110 -4.66 19.32 -10.93
CA SER A 110 -5.03 18.87 -12.27
C SER A 110 -6.45 19.33 -12.56
N PHE A 111 -6.59 20.28 -13.49
CA PHE A 111 -7.88 20.68 -14.05
C PHE A 111 -8.35 19.72 -15.17
N ALA A 112 -7.85 18.48 -15.19
CA ALA A 112 -8.12 17.51 -16.23
C ALA A 112 -9.63 17.30 -16.45
N GLY A 113 -10.06 17.41 -17.71
CA GLY A 113 -11.44 17.20 -18.13
C GLY A 113 -12.45 18.26 -17.65
N GLN A 114 -11.99 19.45 -17.25
CA GLN A 114 -12.88 20.55 -16.83
C GLN A 114 -13.04 21.68 -17.84
N GLN A 115 -12.25 21.68 -18.92
CA GLN A 115 -12.25 22.78 -19.88
C GLN A 115 -12.67 22.34 -21.28
N ASP A 116 -13.44 23.19 -21.94
CA ASP A 116 -14.03 22.89 -23.24
C ASP A 116 -12.99 22.90 -24.38
N SER A 117 -13.06 21.86 -25.20
CA SER A 117 -12.39 21.79 -26.50
C SER A 117 -13.45 21.69 -27.58
N TYR A 118 -13.28 22.43 -28.66
CA TYR A 118 -14.20 22.42 -29.79
C TYR A 118 -13.46 21.98 -31.05
N LEU A 119 -13.90 20.88 -31.64
CA LEU A 119 -13.27 20.28 -32.81
C LEU A 119 -13.99 20.65 -34.10
N ASN A 120 -13.25 20.61 -35.21
CA ASN A 120 -13.74 20.81 -36.57
C ASN A 120 -14.42 22.17 -36.79
N ILE A 121 -13.88 23.21 -36.15
CA ILE A 121 -14.31 24.59 -36.34
C ILE A 121 -13.82 25.11 -37.69
N ARG A 122 -14.70 25.75 -38.45
CA ARG A 122 -14.40 26.29 -39.79
C ARG A 122 -14.92 27.71 -39.96
N GLY A 123 -14.09 28.54 -40.58
CA GLY A 123 -14.44 29.91 -40.93
C GLY A 123 -14.37 30.88 -39.76
N SER A 124 -14.24 32.16 -40.11
CA SER A 124 -13.95 33.25 -39.19
C SER A 124 -14.96 33.39 -38.05
N ALA A 125 -16.25 33.29 -38.35
CA ALA A 125 -17.31 33.49 -37.35
C ALA A 125 -17.31 32.39 -36.28
N GLN A 126 -17.16 31.12 -36.69
CA GLN A 126 -17.14 30.00 -35.74
C GLN A 126 -15.86 30.00 -34.90
N LEU A 127 -14.72 30.39 -35.49
CA LEU A 127 -13.45 30.49 -34.78
C LEU A 127 -13.53 31.51 -33.63
N LEU A 128 -13.98 32.73 -33.93
CA LEU A 128 -14.09 33.79 -32.92
C LEU A 128 -15.08 33.41 -31.81
N ASP A 129 -16.19 32.76 -32.17
CA ASP A 129 -17.14 32.23 -31.20
C ASP A 129 -16.54 31.13 -30.32
N ALA A 130 -15.81 30.17 -30.90
CA ALA A 130 -15.15 29.09 -30.16
C ALA A 130 -14.09 29.62 -29.18
N VAL A 131 -13.27 30.60 -29.58
CA VAL A 131 -12.28 31.26 -28.69
C VAL A 131 -12.97 31.88 -27.48
N ARG A 132 -14.08 32.58 -27.70
CA ARG A 132 -14.86 33.22 -26.64
C ARG A 132 -15.51 32.20 -25.70
N ARG A 133 -16.02 31.08 -26.24
CA ARG A 133 -16.55 29.98 -25.44
C ARG A 133 -15.45 29.32 -24.60
N CYS A 134 -14.24 29.13 -25.14
CA CYS A 134 -13.09 28.70 -24.34
C CYS A 134 -12.74 29.69 -23.21
N TRP A 135 -12.88 31.00 -23.42
CA TRP A 135 -12.70 31.96 -22.32
C TRP A 135 -13.81 31.87 -21.27
N ALA A 136 -15.05 31.63 -21.69
CA ALA A 136 -16.19 31.46 -20.79
C ALA A 136 -16.09 30.16 -19.96
N SER A 137 -15.47 29.11 -20.49
CA SER A 137 -15.31 27.81 -19.80
C SER A 137 -14.45 27.92 -18.53
N LEU A 138 -13.65 28.98 -18.40
CA LEU A 138 -12.93 29.29 -17.16
C LEU A 138 -13.88 29.52 -15.97
N TRP A 139 -15.13 29.90 -16.23
CA TRP A 139 -16.12 30.38 -15.25
C TRP A 139 -17.32 29.44 -15.08
N THR A 140 -17.19 28.15 -15.40
CA THR A 140 -18.21 27.14 -15.06
C THR A 140 -18.32 26.92 -13.55
N ASP A 141 -19.47 26.44 -13.06
CA ASP A 141 -19.66 26.12 -11.63
C ASP A 141 -18.58 25.18 -11.10
N ARG A 142 -18.20 24.17 -11.90
CA ARG A 142 -17.16 23.20 -11.56
C ARG A 142 -15.79 23.87 -11.42
N ALA A 143 -15.43 24.75 -12.36
CA ALA A 143 -14.15 25.44 -12.35
C ALA A 143 -14.05 26.45 -11.20
N ILE A 144 -15.16 27.14 -10.88
CA ILE A 144 -15.26 28.06 -9.74
C ILE A 144 -15.11 27.29 -8.41
N ALA A 145 -15.91 26.23 -8.21
CA ALA A 145 -15.87 25.44 -6.98
C ALA A 145 -14.51 24.79 -6.74
N TYR A 146 -13.82 24.35 -7.81
CA TYR A 146 -12.47 23.83 -7.72
C TYR A 146 -11.49 24.88 -7.17
N ARG A 147 -11.50 26.10 -7.71
CA ARG A 147 -10.63 27.19 -7.25
C ARG A 147 -10.90 27.59 -5.81
N ASP A 148 -12.17 27.69 -5.44
CA ASP A 148 -12.58 28.05 -4.09
C ASP A 148 -12.10 27.00 -3.06
N ARG A 149 -12.10 25.69 -3.41
CA ARG A 149 -11.56 24.62 -2.56
C ARG A 149 -10.05 24.65 -2.40
N HIS A 150 -9.32 25.12 -3.43
CA HIS A 150 -7.86 25.16 -3.44
C HIS A 150 -7.29 26.53 -3.06
N GLY A 151 -8.14 27.49 -2.67
CA GLY A 151 -7.72 28.83 -2.23
C GLY A 151 -7.11 29.68 -3.36
N ILE A 152 -7.47 29.42 -4.62
CA ILE A 152 -6.95 30.16 -5.78
C ILE A 152 -7.79 31.43 -5.98
N ALA A 153 -7.15 32.60 -5.92
CA ALA A 153 -7.83 33.88 -6.08
C ALA A 153 -8.33 34.06 -7.52
N ARG A 154 -9.57 34.54 -7.69
CA ARG A 154 -10.22 34.68 -9.01
C ARG A 154 -9.56 35.72 -9.92
N ASP A 155 -8.85 36.71 -9.37
CA ASP A 155 -8.16 37.76 -10.11
C ASP A 155 -6.80 37.33 -10.68
N GLU A 156 -6.22 36.25 -10.17
CA GLU A 156 -4.93 35.72 -10.62
C GLU A 156 -5.05 34.81 -11.86
N VAL A 157 -6.27 34.35 -12.17
CA VAL A 157 -6.48 33.33 -13.20
C VAL A 157 -6.72 33.95 -14.58
N ALA A 158 -5.89 33.56 -15.53
CA ALA A 158 -6.07 33.87 -16.95
C ALA A 158 -6.00 32.59 -17.78
N ILE A 159 -6.68 32.62 -18.93
CA ILE A 159 -6.75 31.50 -19.86
C ILE A 159 -6.31 31.95 -21.25
N ALA A 160 -5.48 31.12 -21.88
CA ALA A 160 -5.12 31.20 -23.28
C ALA A 160 -5.97 30.22 -24.10
N VAL A 161 -5.92 30.34 -25.42
CA VAL A 161 -6.59 29.41 -26.33
C VAL A 161 -5.60 28.95 -27.38
N VAL A 162 -5.45 27.65 -27.53
CA VAL A 162 -4.68 27.03 -28.61
C VAL A 162 -5.61 26.79 -29.79
N VAL A 163 -5.23 27.29 -30.96
CA VAL A 163 -5.91 27.01 -32.23
C VAL A 163 -4.95 26.16 -33.06
N GLN A 164 -5.33 24.91 -33.31
CA GLN A 164 -4.49 23.92 -33.97
C GLN A 164 -5.25 23.30 -35.16
N GLU A 165 -4.56 23.03 -36.27
CA GLU A 165 -5.14 22.28 -37.38
C GLU A 165 -5.72 20.94 -36.91
N LEU A 166 -6.95 20.65 -37.35
CA LEU A 166 -7.59 19.40 -37.01
C LEU A 166 -7.02 18.27 -37.87
N VAL A 167 -6.34 17.33 -37.24
CA VAL A 167 -5.91 16.10 -37.90
C VAL A 167 -7.14 15.29 -38.33
N PRO A 168 -7.26 14.91 -39.61
CA PRO A 168 -8.33 14.05 -40.11
C PRO A 168 -8.11 12.59 -39.67
N ALA A 169 -8.17 12.34 -38.36
CA ALA A 169 -7.70 11.10 -37.74
C ALA A 169 -8.48 9.86 -38.23
N ASP A 170 -7.73 8.86 -38.68
CA ASP A 170 -8.21 7.50 -38.92
C ASP A 170 -8.38 6.76 -37.59
N ALA A 171 -7.43 7.00 -36.68
CA ALA A 171 -7.41 6.52 -35.31
C ALA A 171 -6.80 7.57 -34.37
N ALA A 172 -7.13 7.51 -33.09
CA ALA A 172 -6.57 8.40 -32.08
C ALA A 172 -6.50 7.68 -30.73
N GLY A 173 -5.72 8.24 -29.82
CA GLY A 173 -5.48 7.59 -28.55
C GLY A 173 -4.56 8.34 -27.61
N VAL A 174 -4.13 7.60 -26.59
CA VAL A 174 -3.26 8.10 -25.53
C VAL A 174 -2.08 7.15 -25.34
N LEU A 175 -0.88 7.69 -25.14
CA LEU A 175 0.32 6.94 -24.81
C LEU A 175 0.87 7.41 -23.44
N PHE A 176 1.18 6.44 -22.58
CA PHE A 176 1.76 6.68 -21.25
C PHE A 176 3.17 6.11 -21.17
N THR A 177 4.10 6.88 -20.59
CA THR A 177 5.52 6.51 -20.48
C THR A 177 6.00 6.15 -19.06
N GLU A 178 5.07 5.95 -18.12
CA GLU A 178 5.31 5.87 -16.67
C GLU A 178 5.97 4.59 -16.14
N ASP A 179 5.70 3.45 -16.77
CA ASP A 179 6.11 2.17 -16.22
C ASP A 179 7.64 2.02 -16.32
N ARG A 180 8.27 1.57 -15.23
CA ARG A 180 9.74 1.45 -15.13
C ARG A 180 10.30 0.59 -16.27
N ASP A 181 9.50 -0.40 -16.68
CA ASP A 181 9.90 -1.38 -17.68
C ASP A 181 9.04 -1.35 -18.96
N ARG A 182 8.02 -0.47 -19.07
CA ARG A 182 7.02 -0.55 -20.14
C ARG A 182 6.47 0.80 -20.62
N LEU A 183 5.90 0.79 -21.82
CA LEU A 183 5.08 1.86 -22.40
C LEU A 183 3.67 1.31 -22.64
N THR A 184 2.63 2.13 -22.46
CA THR A 184 1.23 1.72 -22.70
C THR A 184 0.58 2.62 -23.73
N ILE A 185 -0.04 2.03 -24.75
CA ILE A 185 -0.77 2.74 -25.81
C ILE A 185 -2.23 2.30 -25.79
N ASN A 186 -3.13 3.27 -25.68
CA ASN A 186 -4.56 3.09 -25.88
C ASN A 186 -4.96 3.62 -27.25
N ALA A 187 -5.71 2.86 -28.04
CA ALA A 187 -6.09 3.24 -29.41
C ALA A 187 -7.57 2.95 -29.73
N ALA A 188 -8.25 3.91 -30.38
CA ALA A 188 -9.60 3.72 -30.94
C ALA A 188 -9.73 4.36 -32.33
N TRP A 189 -10.77 3.99 -33.07
CA TRP A 189 -11.08 4.53 -34.39
C TRP A 189 -11.64 5.95 -34.33
N GLY A 190 -11.33 6.76 -35.34
CA GLY A 190 -11.82 8.14 -35.48
C GLY A 190 -11.09 9.16 -34.60
N LEU A 191 -11.77 10.26 -34.28
CA LEU A 191 -11.22 11.35 -33.45
C LEU A 191 -11.13 10.95 -31.96
N GLY A 192 -10.17 11.54 -31.26
CA GLY A 192 -9.83 11.18 -29.86
C GLY A 192 -10.88 11.51 -28.79
N GLU A 193 -11.95 12.24 -29.12
CA GLU A 193 -13.00 12.62 -28.14
C GLU A 193 -13.63 11.39 -27.46
N ALA A 194 -13.89 10.32 -28.22
CA ALA A 194 -14.48 9.09 -27.67
C ALA A 194 -13.56 8.40 -26.64
N VAL A 195 -12.24 8.44 -26.84
CA VAL A 195 -11.25 7.82 -25.94
C VAL A 195 -11.10 8.66 -24.68
N VAL A 196 -10.90 9.97 -24.82
CA VAL A 196 -10.70 10.88 -23.68
C VAL A 196 -12.00 11.02 -22.86
N GLY A 197 -13.16 10.97 -23.52
CA GLY A 197 -14.48 11.00 -22.88
C GLY A 197 -14.92 9.67 -22.26
N GLY A 198 -14.16 8.58 -22.44
CA GLY A 198 -14.50 7.26 -21.90
C GLY A 198 -15.74 6.61 -22.53
N LEU A 199 -16.08 7.00 -23.76
CA LEU A 199 -17.26 6.51 -24.50
C LEU A 199 -16.99 5.21 -25.26
N VAL A 200 -15.71 4.87 -25.44
CA VAL A 200 -15.26 3.65 -26.10
C VAL A 200 -14.22 2.94 -25.24
N THR A 201 -14.26 1.61 -25.22
CA THR A 201 -13.15 0.79 -24.70
C THR A 201 -12.09 0.67 -25.80
N PRO A 202 -10.90 1.29 -25.64
CA PRO A 202 -9.86 1.24 -26.66
C PRO A 202 -9.10 -0.10 -26.63
N ASP A 203 -8.36 -0.38 -27.69
CA ASP A 203 -7.30 -1.39 -27.65
C ASP A 203 -6.20 -0.93 -26.70
N THR A 204 -5.57 -1.87 -26.01
CA THR A 204 -4.45 -1.61 -25.10
C THR A 204 -3.23 -2.40 -25.55
N ILE A 205 -2.14 -1.71 -25.89
CA ILE A 205 -0.86 -2.30 -26.30
C ILE A 205 0.19 -1.92 -25.26
N MET A 206 0.83 -2.92 -24.67
CA MET A 206 1.94 -2.73 -23.74
C MET A 206 3.25 -3.13 -24.41
N LEU A 207 4.21 -2.21 -24.45
CA LEU A 207 5.53 -2.41 -25.04
C LEU A 207 6.59 -2.45 -23.95
N ASP A 208 7.71 -3.12 -24.22
CA ASP A 208 8.89 -3.02 -23.37
C ASP A 208 9.45 -1.58 -23.35
N ARG A 209 10.32 -1.27 -22.39
CA ARG A 209 10.85 0.09 -22.24
C ARG A 209 11.59 0.60 -23.48
N ALA A 210 12.17 -0.29 -24.28
CA ALA A 210 12.83 0.06 -25.52
C ALA A 210 11.85 0.35 -26.68
N GLY A 211 10.56 0.07 -26.50
CA GLY A 211 9.54 0.21 -27.55
C GLY A 211 9.67 -0.83 -28.68
N ARG A 212 10.43 -1.91 -28.47
CA ARG A 212 10.83 -2.87 -29.50
C ARG A 212 10.06 -4.18 -29.45
N THR A 213 9.30 -4.46 -28.40
CA THR A 213 8.54 -5.72 -28.30
C THR A 213 7.20 -5.50 -27.59
N VAL A 214 6.11 -6.03 -28.15
CA VAL A 214 4.81 -6.15 -27.45
C VAL A 214 4.99 -7.14 -26.29
N VAL A 215 4.77 -6.67 -25.07
CA VAL A 215 4.73 -7.50 -23.86
C VAL A 215 3.33 -8.06 -23.63
N ASP A 216 2.30 -7.26 -23.91
CA ASP A 216 0.90 -7.64 -23.79
C ASP A 216 0.03 -6.82 -24.76
N GLU A 217 -1.05 -7.42 -25.25
CA GLU A 217 -1.99 -6.76 -26.17
C GLU A 217 -3.41 -7.24 -25.89
N THR A 218 -4.32 -6.28 -25.71
CA THR A 218 -5.76 -6.52 -25.55
C THR A 218 -6.51 -5.77 -26.63
N ILE A 219 -7.17 -6.52 -27.51
CA ILE A 219 -8.08 -5.97 -28.53
C ILE A 219 -9.49 -5.88 -27.96
N ALA A 220 -10.01 -4.66 -27.86
CA ALA A 220 -11.35 -4.40 -27.35
C ALA A 220 -12.37 -4.31 -28.49
N SER A 221 -13.63 -4.60 -28.18
CA SER A 221 -14.74 -4.40 -29.12
C SER A 221 -15.14 -2.92 -29.14
N LYS A 222 -14.68 -2.18 -30.15
CA LYS A 222 -14.85 -0.72 -30.26
C LYS A 222 -16.22 -0.41 -30.85
N THR A 223 -17.20 -0.07 -30.02
CA THR A 223 -18.60 0.07 -30.46
C THR A 223 -18.95 1.43 -31.06
N VAL A 224 -18.26 2.48 -30.64
CA VAL A 224 -18.50 3.89 -31.01
C VAL A 224 -17.20 4.55 -31.47
N MET A 225 -17.28 5.44 -32.46
CA MET A 225 -16.20 6.32 -32.90
C MET A 225 -16.71 7.74 -33.13
N THR A 226 -15.85 8.72 -32.88
CA THR A 226 -16.16 10.12 -33.20
C THR A 226 -15.75 10.42 -34.65
N VAL A 227 -16.69 10.92 -35.44
CA VAL A 227 -16.48 11.32 -36.84
C VAL A 227 -16.70 12.82 -37.03
N ARG A 228 -16.11 13.37 -38.09
CA ARG A 228 -16.32 14.76 -38.51
C ARG A 228 -17.66 14.90 -39.23
N THR A 229 -18.36 15.99 -38.96
CA THR A 229 -19.55 16.44 -39.70
C THR A 229 -19.28 17.80 -40.34
N PRO A 230 -20.11 18.30 -41.27
CA PRO A 230 -19.93 19.66 -41.79
C PRO A 230 -20.02 20.74 -40.71
N GLU A 231 -20.77 20.50 -39.64
CA GLU A 231 -21.03 21.47 -38.55
C GLU A 231 -20.24 21.20 -37.25
N GLY A 232 -19.40 20.16 -37.19
CA GLY A 232 -18.65 19.80 -35.98
C GLY A 232 -18.23 18.33 -35.93
N THR A 233 -18.54 17.64 -34.83
CA THR A 233 -18.30 16.20 -34.63
C THR A 233 -19.57 15.47 -34.20
N ARG A 234 -19.62 14.16 -34.42
CA ARG A 234 -20.71 13.28 -33.98
C ARG A 234 -20.17 11.89 -33.64
N GLU A 235 -20.79 11.25 -32.66
CA GLU A 235 -20.57 9.84 -32.35
C GLU A 235 -21.39 8.95 -33.29
N ASP A 236 -20.70 8.12 -34.06
CA ASP A 236 -21.30 7.11 -34.93
C ASP A 236 -20.85 5.70 -34.49
N PRO A 237 -21.66 4.66 -34.70
CA PRO A 237 -21.24 3.28 -34.46
C PRO A 237 -20.03 2.93 -35.35
N VAL A 238 -19.03 2.27 -34.79
CA VAL A 238 -17.92 1.72 -35.59
C VAL A 238 -18.47 0.69 -36.58
N PRO A 239 -18.05 0.73 -37.86
CA PRO A 239 -18.45 -0.27 -38.85
C PRO A 239 -18.19 -1.70 -38.35
N PRO A 240 -19.11 -2.67 -38.55
CA PRO A 240 -18.98 -4.02 -38.00
C PRO A 240 -17.66 -4.73 -38.34
N GLY A 241 -17.08 -4.45 -39.52
CA GLY A 241 -15.81 -5.03 -39.95
C GLY A 241 -14.55 -4.39 -39.33
N LEU A 242 -14.68 -3.32 -38.54
CA LEU A 242 -13.56 -2.66 -37.84
C LEU A 242 -13.66 -2.80 -36.32
N ARG A 243 -14.80 -3.22 -35.79
CA ARG A 243 -15.11 -3.21 -34.36
C ARG A 243 -14.13 -4.05 -33.53
N ASP A 244 -13.80 -5.24 -34.03
CA ASP A 244 -12.95 -6.22 -33.33
C ASP A 244 -11.56 -6.35 -33.99
N GLU A 245 -11.24 -5.47 -34.95
CA GLU A 245 -9.92 -5.40 -35.58
C GLU A 245 -8.95 -4.57 -34.72
N PRO A 246 -7.65 -4.87 -34.75
CA PRO A 246 -6.63 -4.06 -34.09
C PRO A 246 -6.55 -2.68 -34.74
N VAL A 247 -6.57 -1.62 -33.93
CA VAL A 247 -6.51 -0.24 -34.44
C VAL A 247 -5.14 0.12 -35.01
N LEU A 248 -4.07 -0.39 -34.39
CA LEU A 248 -2.70 -0.08 -34.76
C LEU A 248 -2.01 -1.31 -35.32
N THR A 249 -1.20 -1.08 -36.35
CA THR A 249 -0.17 -2.04 -36.77
C THR A 249 1.04 -1.97 -35.84
N TRP A 250 1.82 -3.03 -35.79
CA TRP A 250 3.08 -3.07 -35.04
C TRP A 250 3.98 -1.87 -35.33
N THR A 251 4.20 -1.55 -36.61
CA THR A 251 5.05 -0.42 -37.03
C THR A 251 4.53 0.92 -36.52
N GLN A 252 3.21 1.10 -36.42
CA GLN A 252 2.63 2.34 -35.88
C GLN A 252 2.78 2.41 -34.36
N ALA A 253 2.63 1.29 -33.66
CA ALA A 253 2.85 1.21 -32.22
C ALA A 253 4.33 1.51 -31.87
N GLU A 254 5.28 0.98 -32.66
CA GLU A 254 6.72 1.26 -32.53
C GLU A 254 7.03 2.74 -32.74
N GLN A 255 6.49 3.37 -33.80
CA GLN A 255 6.65 4.81 -34.04
C GLN A 255 6.10 5.68 -32.91
N LEU A 256 4.94 5.31 -32.34
CA LEU A 256 4.37 6.01 -31.19
C LEU A 256 5.24 5.85 -29.94
N ALA A 257 5.82 4.67 -29.72
CA ALA A 257 6.75 4.43 -28.61
C ALA A 257 8.02 5.28 -28.73
N GLU A 258 8.62 5.35 -29.92
CA GLU A 258 9.78 6.21 -30.18
C GLU A 258 9.48 7.68 -29.89
N LEU A 259 8.31 8.17 -30.34
CA LEU A 259 7.86 9.53 -30.03
C LEU A 259 7.63 9.72 -28.53
N GLY A 260 7.01 8.75 -27.86
CA GLY A 260 6.79 8.75 -26.42
C GLY A 260 8.09 8.89 -25.62
N MET A 261 9.10 8.09 -25.96
CA MET A 261 10.42 8.14 -25.33
C MET A 261 11.10 9.48 -25.58
N THR A 262 11.07 9.98 -26.82
CA THR A 262 11.64 11.29 -27.17
C THR A 262 10.97 12.43 -26.38
N ILE A 263 9.65 12.35 -26.20
CA ILE A 263 8.89 13.31 -25.40
C ILE A 263 9.25 13.19 -23.92
N GLU A 264 9.34 11.98 -23.35
CA GLU A 264 9.76 11.80 -21.97
C GLU A 264 11.16 12.35 -21.71
N GLU A 265 12.12 12.08 -22.60
CA GLU A 265 13.48 12.63 -22.54
C GLU A 265 13.48 14.16 -22.62
N LEU A 266 12.64 14.73 -23.49
CA LEU A 266 12.50 16.17 -23.62
C LEU A 266 12.01 16.83 -22.32
N TYR A 267 11.18 16.16 -21.52
CA TYR A 267 10.60 16.70 -20.29
C TYR A 267 11.24 16.20 -18.99
N ASP A 268 12.14 15.21 -19.08
CA ASP A 268 12.81 14.53 -17.98
C ASP A 268 11.83 13.99 -16.92
N ARG A 269 10.69 13.45 -17.37
CA ARG A 269 9.63 12.90 -16.50
C ARG A 269 8.61 12.09 -17.32
N PRO A 270 7.87 11.14 -16.70
CA PRO A 270 6.78 10.44 -17.37
C PRO A 270 5.71 11.34 -17.98
N MET A 271 5.26 11.00 -19.18
CA MET A 271 4.35 11.82 -19.97
C MET A 271 3.09 11.05 -20.38
N ASP A 272 1.96 11.76 -20.36
CA ASP A 272 0.67 11.41 -20.94
C ASP A 272 0.57 12.17 -22.28
N VAL A 273 0.56 11.41 -23.38
CA VAL A 273 0.66 11.92 -24.75
C VAL A 273 -0.61 11.58 -25.53
N GLU A 274 -1.38 12.60 -25.91
CA GLU A 274 -2.51 12.44 -26.82
C GLU A 274 -2.01 12.49 -28.26
N TRP A 275 -2.44 11.51 -29.07
CA TRP A 275 -1.99 11.36 -30.46
C TRP A 275 -3.16 11.08 -31.40
N ALA A 276 -2.97 11.44 -32.67
CA ALA A 276 -3.83 11.08 -33.78
C ALA A 276 -3.00 10.42 -34.89
N LEU A 277 -3.57 9.44 -35.56
CA LEU A 277 -2.98 8.77 -36.71
C LEU A 277 -3.74 9.22 -37.96
N HIS A 278 -3.00 9.69 -38.95
CA HIS A 278 -3.54 9.98 -40.27
C HIS A 278 -2.57 9.51 -41.36
N ASP A 279 -3.08 8.80 -42.37
CA ASP A 279 -2.27 8.26 -43.48
C ASP A 279 -1.06 7.45 -42.98
N GLY A 280 -1.27 6.71 -41.88
CA GLY A 280 -0.25 5.88 -41.24
C GLY A 280 0.85 6.65 -40.50
N ARG A 281 0.70 7.96 -40.28
CA ARG A 281 1.66 8.79 -39.55
C ARG A 281 1.07 9.31 -38.24
N PRO A 282 1.79 9.18 -37.11
CA PRO A 282 1.36 9.74 -35.84
C PRO A 282 1.60 11.25 -35.77
N HIS A 283 0.62 11.96 -35.22
CA HIS A 283 0.65 13.38 -34.90
C HIS A 283 0.42 13.57 -33.40
N ILE A 284 1.24 14.40 -32.76
CA ILE A 284 1.13 14.68 -31.32
C ILE A 284 0.18 15.86 -31.12
N LEU A 285 -0.94 15.59 -30.45
CA LEU A 285 -2.00 16.57 -30.21
C LEU A 285 -1.82 17.28 -28.88
N GLN A 286 -1.23 16.61 -27.89
CA GLN A 286 -0.95 17.16 -26.56
C GLN A 286 0.09 16.26 -25.87
N ALA A 287 0.92 16.84 -25.00
CA ALA A 287 1.67 16.07 -24.01
C ALA A 287 1.61 16.80 -22.67
N ARG A 288 1.47 16.06 -21.59
CA ARG A 288 1.51 16.62 -20.23
C ARG A 288 2.19 15.65 -19.26
N PRO A 289 2.78 16.15 -18.16
CA PRO A 289 3.27 15.28 -17.11
C PRO A 289 2.14 14.42 -16.54
N ILE A 290 2.41 13.14 -16.29
CA ILE A 290 1.45 12.28 -15.60
C ILE A 290 1.32 12.80 -14.16
N THR A 291 0.16 13.38 -13.85
CA THR A 291 -0.18 13.90 -12.52
C THR A 291 -1.48 13.26 -12.07
N GLY A 292 -1.54 12.78 -10.82
CA GLY A 292 -2.79 12.34 -10.22
C GLY A 292 -3.33 10.99 -10.69
N ARG A 293 -2.54 10.12 -11.34
CA ARG A 293 -2.92 8.70 -11.38
C ARG A 293 -2.87 8.19 -9.95
N ARG A 294 -4.01 7.67 -9.47
CA ARG A 294 -4.13 7.17 -8.11
C ARG A 294 -3.19 5.99 -7.95
N GLU A 295 -2.22 6.13 -7.05
CA GLU A 295 -1.36 5.03 -6.66
C GLU A 295 -2.23 3.93 -6.05
N GLU A 296 -2.27 2.76 -6.70
CA GLU A 296 -3.10 1.63 -6.30
C GLU A 296 -2.24 0.50 -5.74
N TRP A 297 -2.34 0.26 -4.44
CA TRP A 297 -1.65 -0.83 -3.75
C TRP A 297 -2.63 -1.97 -3.53
N ASN A 298 -2.92 -2.78 -4.55
CA ASN A 298 -3.95 -3.80 -4.41
C ASN A 298 -3.71 -5.06 -5.24
N ASP A 299 -2.98 -6.02 -4.66
CA ASP A 299 -2.69 -7.30 -5.30
C ASP A 299 -3.91 -8.21 -5.43
N SER A 300 -5.04 -7.91 -4.76
CA SER A 300 -6.29 -8.64 -4.98
C SER A 300 -6.88 -8.45 -6.39
N LEU A 301 -6.42 -7.42 -7.11
CA LEU A 301 -6.85 -7.15 -8.49
C LEU A 301 -6.14 -8.01 -9.53
N LYS A 302 -5.03 -8.67 -9.15
CA LYS A 302 -4.18 -9.49 -10.04
C LYS A 302 -4.76 -10.87 -10.35
N GLY A 303 -5.88 -11.24 -9.76
CA GLY A 303 -6.52 -12.53 -10.00
C GLY A 303 -7.51 -12.92 -8.89
N ASP A 304 -8.19 -14.03 -9.11
CA ASP A 304 -9.08 -14.61 -8.10
C ASP A 304 -8.26 -15.48 -7.13
N TYR A 305 -8.00 -14.95 -5.94
CA TYR A 305 -7.21 -15.60 -4.90
C TYR A 305 -7.96 -15.60 -3.57
N LEU A 306 -7.52 -16.47 -2.67
CA LEU A 306 -7.81 -16.39 -1.25
C LEU A 306 -6.60 -15.82 -0.51
N TRP A 307 -6.81 -14.70 0.16
CA TRP A 307 -5.83 -13.96 0.93
C TRP A 307 -6.10 -14.09 2.42
N SER A 308 -5.05 -14.28 3.23
CA SER A 308 -5.15 -14.26 4.70
C SER A 308 -4.08 -13.38 5.32
N ASN A 309 -4.46 -12.52 6.26
CA ASN A 309 -3.50 -11.76 7.06
C ASN A 309 -3.09 -12.47 8.36
N GLY A 310 -3.82 -13.49 8.86
CA GLY A 310 -3.47 -14.37 10.00
C GLY A 310 -2.36 -13.88 10.96
N ASN A 311 -1.31 -14.70 11.16
CA ASN A 311 -0.16 -14.33 12.01
C ASN A 311 0.67 -13.14 11.46
N LEU A 312 0.49 -12.75 10.20
CA LEU A 312 1.20 -11.60 9.61
C LEU A 312 0.59 -10.27 10.04
N GLY A 313 -0.72 -10.21 10.28
CA GLY A 313 -1.41 -9.05 10.79
C GLY A 313 -0.94 -8.66 12.19
N GLU A 314 -0.46 -9.63 12.99
CA GLU A 314 0.23 -9.36 14.26
C GLU A 314 1.62 -8.78 14.08
N ALA A 315 2.36 -9.26 13.07
CA ALA A 315 3.72 -8.81 12.83
C ALA A 315 3.76 -7.43 12.16
N VAL A 316 2.81 -7.15 11.27
CA VAL A 316 2.72 -5.92 10.48
C VAL A 316 1.26 -5.42 10.50
N PRO A 317 0.80 -4.82 11.61
CA PRO A 317 -0.59 -4.39 11.78
C PRO A 317 -0.93 -3.12 10.99
N SER A 318 0.06 -2.27 10.78
CA SER A 318 -0.10 -0.94 10.20
C SER A 318 0.03 -0.94 8.68
N VAL A 319 -0.47 0.13 8.06
CA VAL A 319 -0.24 0.41 6.64
C VAL A 319 1.24 0.65 6.44
N MET A 320 1.84 -0.07 5.50
CA MET A 320 3.25 0.05 5.18
C MET A 320 3.50 1.16 4.18
N THR A 321 4.62 1.85 4.36
CA THR A 321 5.20 2.68 3.29
C THR A 321 5.82 1.80 2.19
N PRO A 322 5.98 2.32 0.95
CA PRO A 322 6.70 1.63 -0.13
C PRO A 322 8.10 1.16 0.26
N CYS A 323 8.82 1.93 1.09
CA CYS A 323 10.13 1.55 1.60
C CYS A 323 10.03 0.28 2.45
N THR A 324 9.15 0.30 3.47
CA THR A 324 8.87 -0.87 4.32
C THR A 324 8.42 -2.07 3.50
N TRP A 325 7.52 -1.88 2.53
CA TRP A 325 7.03 -2.98 1.69
C TRP A 325 8.16 -3.64 0.90
N SER A 326 9.11 -2.88 0.34
CA SER A 326 10.25 -3.45 -0.37
C SER A 326 11.15 -4.31 0.55
N LEU A 327 11.34 -3.91 1.81
CA LEU A 327 12.07 -4.68 2.81
C LEU A 327 11.31 -5.94 3.24
N VAL A 328 9.99 -5.85 3.40
CA VAL A 328 9.11 -6.99 3.70
C VAL A 328 9.14 -8.01 2.54
N GLN A 329 9.17 -7.56 1.29
CA GLN A 329 9.31 -8.45 0.14
C GLN A 329 10.66 -9.20 0.15
N ALA A 330 11.76 -8.49 0.41
CA ALA A 330 13.08 -9.11 0.55
C ALA A 330 13.11 -10.13 1.71
N PHE A 331 12.49 -9.78 2.83
CA PHE A 331 12.33 -10.67 3.99
C PHE A 331 11.53 -11.94 3.65
N ILE A 332 10.37 -11.80 3.00
CA ILE A 332 9.51 -12.94 2.64
C ILE A 332 10.21 -13.86 1.65
N ALA A 333 10.99 -13.31 0.70
CA ALA A 333 11.76 -14.11 -0.24
C ALA A 333 12.77 -15.04 0.47
N GLU A 334 13.46 -14.53 1.49
CA GLU A 334 14.41 -15.31 2.31
C GLU A 334 13.68 -16.34 3.22
N ILE A 335 12.53 -15.97 3.81
CA ILE A 335 11.75 -16.90 4.63
C ILE A 335 11.09 -18.01 3.79
N MET A 336 10.56 -17.73 2.61
CA MET A 336 9.73 -18.68 1.85
C MET A 336 10.46 -19.40 0.70
N VAL A 337 11.78 -19.19 0.55
CA VAL A 337 12.65 -19.73 -0.52
C VAL A 337 12.35 -19.16 -1.92
N THR A 338 11.11 -18.77 -2.20
CA THR A 338 10.70 -18.04 -3.42
C THR A 338 9.55 -17.07 -3.10
N GLY A 339 9.51 -15.92 -3.77
CA GLY A 339 8.48 -14.90 -3.63
C GLY A 339 7.22 -15.16 -4.47
N ASP A 340 7.29 -16.01 -5.50
CA ASP A 340 6.17 -16.37 -6.36
C ASP A 340 6.15 -17.86 -6.76
N LEU A 341 5.01 -18.30 -7.29
CA LEU A 341 4.84 -19.58 -7.98
C LEU A 341 4.31 -19.36 -9.40
N GLY A 342 5.21 -19.23 -10.36
CA GLY A 342 4.85 -19.14 -11.78
C GLY A 342 4.17 -17.83 -12.13
N GLY A 343 4.63 -16.72 -11.55
CA GLY A 343 4.05 -15.39 -11.73
C GLY A 343 2.92 -15.07 -10.74
N HIS A 344 2.53 -16.02 -9.89
CA HIS A 344 1.54 -15.80 -8.84
C HIS A 344 2.24 -15.51 -7.50
N PRO A 345 2.04 -14.32 -6.91
CA PRO A 345 2.77 -13.91 -5.72
C PRO A 345 2.35 -14.72 -4.48
N MET A 346 3.34 -15.09 -3.65
CA MET A 346 3.10 -15.77 -2.35
C MET A 346 2.49 -14.84 -1.31
N CYS A 347 2.86 -13.56 -1.36
CA CYS A 347 2.35 -12.49 -0.51
C CYS A 347 1.90 -11.31 -1.35
N GLY A 348 0.87 -10.60 -0.91
CA GLY A 348 0.35 -9.42 -1.60
C GLY A 348 0.23 -8.22 -0.67
N ASN A 349 0.31 -7.04 -1.26
CA ASN A 349 -0.03 -5.76 -0.65
C ASN A 349 -1.47 -5.39 -1.04
N ILE A 350 -2.36 -5.35 -0.05
CA ILE A 350 -3.75 -4.94 -0.20
C ILE A 350 -3.95 -3.71 0.68
N GLY A 351 -4.09 -2.53 0.06
CA GLY A 351 -4.20 -1.21 0.67
C GLY A 351 -3.14 -0.96 1.74
N GLY A 352 -1.87 -1.23 1.41
CA GLY A 352 -0.71 -1.08 2.29
C GLY A 352 -0.56 -2.18 3.35
N ARG A 353 -1.37 -3.25 3.35
CA ARG A 353 -1.34 -4.32 4.35
C ARG A 353 -0.90 -5.65 3.73
N VAL A 354 -0.15 -6.44 4.49
CA VAL A 354 0.40 -7.73 4.03
C VAL A 354 -0.66 -8.83 4.10
N TYR A 355 -0.81 -9.59 3.02
CA TYR A 355 -1.63 -10.79 2.97
C TYR A 355 -0.86 -11.97 2.36
N MET A 356 -1.11 -13.18 2.85
CA MET A 356 -0.63 -14.42 2.25
C MET A 356 -1.60 -14.98 1.24
N ASN A 357 -1.09 -15.40 0.10
CA ASN A 357 -1.85 -16.07 -0.93
C ASN A 357 -2.05 -17.56 -0.58
N MET A 358 -3.20 -17.91 -0.04
CA MET A 358 -3.55 -19.29 0.30
C MET A 358 -3.79 -20.14 -0.94
N SER A 359 -4.23 -19.55 -2.06
CA SER A 359 -4.45 -20.23 -3.34
C SER A 359 -3.19 -20.87 -3.91
N VAL A 360 -2.02 -20.24 -3.67
CA VAL A 360 -0.73 -20.77 -4.10
C VAL A 360 -0.41 -22.09 -3.38
N ASN A 361 -0.60 -22.10 -2.05
CA ASN A 361 -0.35 -23.29 -1.23
C ASN A 361 -1.35 -24.41 -1.52
N ALA A 362 -2.63 -24.08 -1.71
CA ALA A 362 -3.67 -25.03 -2.09
C ALA A 362 -3.34 -25.71 -3.43
N SER A 363 -2.87 -24.93 -4.41
CA SER A 363 -2.48 -25.42 -5.74
C SER A 363 -1.26 -26.33 -5.70
N LEU A 364 -0.24 -25.96 -4.91
CA LEU A 364 0.93 -26.79 -4.66
C LEU A 364 0.55 -28.11 -3.96
N GLY A 365 -0.31 -28.05 -2.95
CA GLY A 365 -0.84 -29.22 -2.23
C GLY A 365 -1.56 -30.19 -3.15
N LYS A 366 -2.42 -29.67 -4.03
CA LYS A 366 -3.12 -30.47 -5.04
C LYS A 366 -2.15 -31.10 -6.04
N ALA A 367 -1.15 -30.35 -6.53
CA ALA A 367 -0.16 -30.86 -7.48
C ALA A 367 0.72 -31.98 -6.89
N LEU A 368 1.02 -31.91 -5.59
CA LEU A 368 1.82 -32.89 -4.85
C LEU A 368 0.99 -34.02 -4.22
N GLY A 369 -0.35 -33.92 -4.20
CA GLY A 369 -1.23 -34.91 -3.58
C GLY A 369 -1.22 -34.89 -2.05
N ILE A 370 -0.92 -33.74 -1.44
CA ILE A 370 -0.76 -33.58 0.03
C ILE A 370 -1.68 -32.51 0.62
N THR A 371 -2.81 -32.19 -0.02
CA THR A 371 -3.74 -31.10 0.36
C THR A 371 -4.07 -31.09 1.86
N LYS A 372 -4.56 -32.21 2.42
CA LYS A 372 -4.90 -32.32 3.86
C LYS A 372 -3.73 -32.02 4.79
N LYS A 373 -2.52 -32.39 4.37
CA LYS A 373 -1.30 -32.13 5.17
C LYS A 373 -0.95 -30.65 5.15
N ILE A 374 -1.11 -29.98 4.01
CA ILE A 374 -0.90 -28.53 3.90
C ILE A 374 -1.95 -27.80 4.75
N GLU A 375 -3.24 -28.11 4.59
CA GLU A 375 -4.33 -27.53 5.38
C GLU A 375 -4.06 -27.63 6.90
N ALA A 376 -3.74 -28.83 7.39
CA ALA A 376 -3.45 -29.06 8.80
C ALA A 376 -2.22 -28.29 9.32
N THR A 377 -1.24 -28.02 8.47
CA THR A 377 -0.06 -27.19 8.83
C THR A 377 -0.32 -25.70 8.69
N GLN A 378 -1.27 -25.28 7.86
CA GLN A 378 -1.53 -23.86 7.57
C GLN A 378 -2.53 -23.24 8.53
N GLU A 379 -3.54 -23.98 8.97
CA GLU A 379 -4.57 -23.46 9.87
C GLU A 379 -4.00 -22.83 11.17
N PRO A 380 -2.99 -23.43 11.84
CA PRO A 380 -2.35 -22.80 13.01
C PRO A 380 -1.42 -21.62 12.68
N ILE A 381 -1.13 -21.35 11.40
CA ILE A 381 -0.17 -20.31 10.97
C ILE A 381 -0.89 -19.13 10.30
N TYR A 382 -1.89 -19.42 9.48
CA TYR A 382 -2.57 -18.44 8.63
C TYR A 382 -4.07 -18.36 8.95
N GLY A 383 -4.52 -19.01 10.02
CA GLY A 383 -5.92 -19.01 10.44
C GLY A 383 -6.77 -20.03 9.69
N ARG A 384 -7.98 -20.25 10.21
CA ARG A 384 -8.97 -21.17 9.64
C ARG A 384 -9.80 -20.46 8.57
N VAL A 385 -9.90 -21.08 7.39
CA VAL A 385 -10.81 -20.62 6.33
C VAL A 385 -12.26 -20.81 6.81
N PRO A 386 -13.11 -19.76 6.81
CA PRO A 386 -14.50 -19.88 7.24
C PRO A 386 -15.29 -20.89 6.40
N GLU A 387 -16.30 -21.49 7.02
CA GLU A 387 -17.19 -22.42 6.33
C GLU A 387 -17.95 -21.70 5.21
N GLY A 388 -17.98 -22.30 4.01
CA GLY A 388 -18.59 -21.73 2.82
C GLY A 388 -17.68 -20.85 1.95
N VAL A 389 -16.44 -20.55 2.39
CA VAL A 389 -15.46 -19.83 1.56
C VAL A 389 -14.61 -20.82 0.77
N GLU A 390 -14.70 -20.76 -0.57
CA GLU A 390 -13.89 -21.60 -1.44
C GLU A 390 -12.46 -21.04 -1.61
N THR A 391 -11.48 -21.93 -1.69
CA THR A 391 -10.09 -21.55 -2.04
C THR A 391 -9.88 -21.77 -3.54
N PRO A 392 -9.80 -20.71 -4.37
CA PRO A 392 -9.56 -20.87 -5.80
C PRO A 392 -8.16 -21.42 -6.03
N LEU A 393 -8.02 -22.25 -7.07
CA LEU A 393 -6.74 -22.81 -7.48
C LEU A 393 -6.13 -21.96 -8.60
N LEU A 394 -4.81 -21.90 -8.65
CA LEU A 394 -4.08 -21.22 -9.71
C LEU A 394 -4.44 -21.83 -11.07
N PRO A 395 -4.55 -21.03 -12.14
CA PRO A 395 -4.84 -21.49 -13.51
C PRO A 395 -3.61 -22.16 -14.15
N MET A 396 -3.03 -23.13 -13.46
CA MET A 396 -1.82 -23.85 -13.84
C MET A 396 -2.09 -25.35 -13.89
N THR A 397 -1.47 -26.02 -14.87
CA THR A 397 -1.43 -27.48 -14.90
C THR A 397 -0.49 -28.03 -13.82
N ARG A 398 -0.73 -29.27 -13.38
CA ARG A 398 0.13 -29.95 -12.40
C ARG A 398 1.63 -29.89 -12.77
N TRP A 399 1.97 -30.02 -14.06
CA TRP A 399 3.36 -30.00 -14.51
C TRP A 399 3.97 -28.60 -14.44
N GLN A 400 3.22 -27.56 -14.81
CA GLN A 400 3.67 -26.17 -14.63
C GLN A 400 3.90 -25.84 -13.16
N THR A 401 3.01 -26.26 -12.26
CA THR A 401 3.14 -26.05 -10.81
C THR A 401 4.40 -26.73 -10.26
N LEU A 402 4.64 -28.00 -10.61
CA LEU A 402 5.82 -28.74 -10.13
C LEU A 402 7.13 -28.16 -10.67
N ARG A 403 7.13 -27.68 -11.92
CA ARG A 403 8.29 -27.01 -12.51
C ARG A 403 8.59 -25.69 -11.82
N ALA A 404 7.56 -24.88 -11.55
CA ALA A 404 7.70 -23.60 -10.84
C ALA A 404 8.15 -23.79 -9.39
N ALA A 405 7.76 -24.88 -8.72
CA ALA A 405 8.15 -25.17 -7.34
C ALA A 405 9.60 -25.72 -7.18
N ARG A 406 10.33 -25.99 -8.27
CA ARG A 406 11.68 -26.59 -8.23
C ARG A 406 12.69 -25.82 -7.35
N PRO A 407 12.76 -24.47 -7.36
CA PRO A 407 13.69 -23.71 -6.52
C PRO A 407 13.47 -23.96 -5.01
N MET A 408 12.22 -24.19 -4.60
CA MET A 408 11.85 -24.43 -3.19
C MET A 408 12.51 -25.69 -2.60
N LEU A 409 12.90 -26.66 -3.44
CA LEU A 409 13.54 -27.90 -3.00
C LEU A 409 15.05 -27.74 -2.73
N GLY A 410 15.71 -26.76 -3.37
CA GLY A 410 17.16 -26.55 -3.28
C GLY A 410 17.62 -25.89 -1.98
N GLY A 411 16.85 -24.94 -1.45
CA GLY A 411 17.26 -24.10 -0.30
C GLY A 411 17.36 -24.83 1.05
N ARG A 412 16.79 -26.03 1.20
CA ARG A 412 16.74 -26.73 2.51
C ARG A 412 18.12 -27.10 3.07
N ARG A 413 19.08 -27.48 2.23
CA ARG A 413 20.42 -27.90 2.69
C ARG A 413 21.27 -26.73 3.15
N GLU A 414 21.10 -25.59 2.51
CA GLU A 414 21.84 -24.37 2.83
C GLU A 414 21.34 -23.79 4.16
N ILE A 415 20.03 -23.71 4.33
CA ILE A 415 19.41 -23.23 5.57
C ILE A 415 19.77 -24.11 6.78
N GLN A 416 19.89 -25.44 6.59
CA GLN A 416 20.31 -26.34 7.67
C GLN A 416 21.74 -26.06 8.17
N LYS A 417 22.65 -25.60 7.30
CA LYS A 417 24.02 -25.22 7.71
C LYS A 417 24.03 -23.91 8.51
N LEU A 418 23.10 -23.00 8.21
CA LEU A 418 22.98 -21.73 8.93
C LEU A 418 22.57 -21.94 10.38
N VAL A 419 21.80 -22.99 10.69
CA VAL A 419 21.39 -23.34 12.06
C VAL A 419 22.59 -23.48 13.00
N GLU A 420 23.70 -24.07 12.54
CA GLU A 420 24.92 -24.26 13.34
C GLU A 420 25.62 -22.93 13.68
N HIS A 421 25.35 -21.86 12.92
CA HIS A 421 25.99 -20.56 13.06
C HIS A 421 25.18 -19.58 13.93
N ILE A 422 23.91 -19.90 14.25
CA ILE A 422 23.03 -18.99 15.00
C ILE A 422 23.63 -18.54 16.34
N PRO A 423 24.23 -19.41 17.19
CA PRO A 423 24.80 -18.96 18.46
C PRO A 423 25.93 -17.93 18.29
N ALA A 424 26.80 -18.14 17.30
CA ALA A 424 27.88 -17.20 17.00
C ALA A 424 27.36 -15.89 16.40
N TYR A 425 26.29 -15.97 15.58
CA TYR A 425 25.62 -14.79 15.06
C TYR A 425 24.99 -13.95 16.18
N ILE A 426 24.21 -14.56 17.08
CA ILE A 426 23.54 -13.85 18.18
C ILE A 426 24.57 -13.15 19.07
N ALA A 427 25.68 -13.83 19.39
CA ALA A 427 26.73 -13.28 20.25
C ALA A 427 27.42 -12.02 19.67
N ASP A 428 27.42 -11.83 18.35
CA ASP A 428 28.06 -10.70 17.67
C ASP A 428 27.05 -9.68 17.10
N ALA A 429 25.76 -10.01 17.10
CA ALA A 429 24.75 -9.31 16.33
C ALA A 429 24.56 -7.85 16.76
N GLU A 430 24.49 -7.61 18.07
CA GLU A 430 24.35 -6.26 18.65
C GLU A 430 25.53 -5.38 18.23
N ARG A 431 26.77 -5.81 18.56
CA ARG A 431 28.01 -5.09 18.25
C ARG A 431 28.12 -4.74 16.76
N ARG A 432 27.88 -5.71 15.87
CA ARG A 432 27.97 -5.48 14.42
C ARG A 432 26.94 -4.49 13.91
N THR A 433 25.73 -4.56 14.44
CA THR A 433 24.66 -3.64 14.02
C THR A 433 24.96 -2.23 14.52
N GLU A 434 25.48 -2.08 15.74
CA GLU A 434 25.95 -0.78 16.26
C GLU A 434 27.10 -0.18 15.44
N GLU A 435 28.08 -0.99 15.03
CA GLU A 435 29.19 -0.55 14.15
C GLU A 435 28.66 0.04 12.84
N ILE A 436 27.70 -0.62 12.20
CA ILE A 436 27.11 -0.16 10.93
C ILE A 436 26.26 1.09 11.16
N ARG A 437 25.45 1.15 12.22
CA ARG A 437 24.66 2.34 12.57
C ARG A 437 25.54 3.56 12.83
N ALA A 438 26.66 3.37 13.54
CA ALA A 438 27.65 4.43 13.75
C ALA A 438 28.29 4.88 12.42
N ALA A 439 28.56 3.97 11.49
CA ALA A 439 29.06 4.31 10.16
C ALA A 439 28.03 5.07 9.33
N ILE A 440 26.74 4.67 9.38
CA ILE A 440 25.63 5.38 8.73
C ILE A 440 25.60 6.84 9.20
N ALA A 441 25.64 7.08 10.51
CA ALA A 441 25.49 8.41 11.09
C ALA A 441 26.53 9.45 10.61
N VAL A 442 27.70 9.01 10.14
CA VAL A 442 28.80 9.88 9.72
C VAL A 442 29.12 9.80 8.23
N SER A 443 28.45 8.94 7.46
CA SER A 443 28.74 8.76 6.04
C SER A 443 28.04 9.82 5.17
N ASP A 444 28.75 10.23 4.12
CA ASP A 444 28.21 11.03 3.01
C ASP A 444 27.97 10.18 1.74
N ASP A 445 28.68 9.06 1.57
CA ASP A 445 28.47 8.10 0.48
C ASP A 445 27.64 6.90 0.98
N LEU A 446 26.34 7.13 1.11
CA LEU A 446 25.39 6.13 1.59
C LEU A 446 25.11 5.04 0.56
N ALA A 447 25.21 5.34 -0.75
CA ALA A 447 24.99 4.34 -1.78
C ALA A 447 26.05 3.22 -1.71
N ALA A 448 27.33 3.60 -1.56
CA ALA A 448 28.40 2.62 -1.36
C ALA A 448 28.24 1.85 -0.04
N LEU A 449 27.89 2.54 1.06
CA LEU A 449 27.68 1.92 2.37
C LEU A 449 26.52 0.90 2.38
N TRP A 450 25.47 1.18 1.60
CA TRP A 450 24.35 0.25 1.42
C TRP A 450 24.83 -1.08 0.86
N GLU A 451 25.58 -1.04 -0.25
CA GLU A 451 26.09 -2.21 -0.95
C GLU A 451 27.13 -2.99 -0.13
N SER A 452 27.99 -2.28 0.61
CA SER A 452 29.10 -2.91 1.36
C SER A 452 28.67 -3.51 2.68
N ASP A 453 27.78 -2.86 3.44
CA ASP A 453 27.54 -3.18 4.84
C ASP A 453 26.05 -3.36 5.18
N VAL A 454 25.18 -2.42 4.79
CA VAL A 454 23.77 -2.39 5.25
C VAL A 454 22.95 -3.54 4.64
N GLU A 455 22.94 -3.67 3.30
CA GLU A 455 22.18 -4.72 2.61
C GLU A 455 22.70 -6.13 2.95
N PRO A 456 24.02 -6.40 2.96
CA PRO A 456 24.54 -7.70 3.39
C PRO A 456 24.15 -8.05 4.82
N ARG A 457 24.21 -7.07 5.74
CA ARG A 457 23.80 -7.28 7.15
C ARG A 457 22.31 -7.57 7.27
N PHE A 458 21.46 -6.77 6.61
CA PHE A 458 20.02 -6.98 6.62
C PHE A 458 19.64 -8.36 6.06
N THR A 459 20.26 -8.75 4.94
CA THR A 459 20.09 -10.08 4.34
C THR A 459 20.53 -11.20 5.29
N GLN A 460 21.66 -11.03 5.99
CA GLN A 460 22.11 -11.99 7.00
C GLN A 460 21.08 -12.16 8.12
N CYS A 461 20.52 -11.07 8.65
CA CYS A 461 19.48 -11.12 9.68
C CYS A 461 18.26 -11.93 9.22
N ASN A 462 17.77 -11.68 8.00
CA ASN A 462 16.63 -12.40 7.41
C ASN A 462 16.91 -13.90 7.27
N ARG A 463 18.11 -14.26 6.79
CA ARG A 463 18.55 -15.66 6.63
C ARG A 463 18.68 -16.40 7.95
N MET A 464 19.18 -15.74 8.99
CA MET A 464 19.27 -16.32 10.33
C MET A 464 17.88 -16.62 10.88
N LEU A 465 16.92 -15.68 10.76
CA LEU A 465 15.55 -15.95 11.22
C LEU A 465 14.90 -17.07 10.40
N ALA A 466 15.10 -17.08 9.08
CA ALA A 466 14.63 -18.14 8.20
C ALA A 466 15.19 -19.52 8.59
N ALA A 467 16.43 -19.58 9.10
CA ALA A 467 17.04 -20.79 9.64
C ALA A 467 16.46 -21.18 11.00
N ALA A 468 16.32 -20.23 11.92
CA ALA A 468 15.75 -20.45 13.24
C ALA A 468 14.28 -20.94 13.16
N ALA A 469 13.47 -20.34 12.29
CA ALA A 469 12.07 -20.72 12.08
C ALA A 469 11.87 -22.15 11.54
N ARG A 470 12.90 -22.73 10.90
CA ARG A 470 12.86 -24.10 10.37
C ARG A 470 13.32 -25.16 11.36
N GLN A 471 13.80 -24.76 12.53
CA GLN A 471 14.10 -25.68 13.62
C GLN A 471 12.79 -26.21 14.24
N ASP A 472 12.33 -27.35 13.73
CA ASP A 472 11.38 -28.26 14.39
C ASP A 472 9.99 -27.67 14.78
N ALA A 473 9.38 -26.88 13.89
CA ALA A 473 8.07 -26.24 14.09
C ALA A 473 6.90 -27.20 14.41
N GLY A 474 6.99 -28.49 14.07
CA GLY A 474 5.94 -29.47 14.35
C GLY A 474 5.99 -30.04 15.77
N SER A 475 7.17 -30.07 16.40
CA SER A 475 7.40 -30.81 17.64
C SER A 475 6.61 -30.29 18.85
N LEU A 476 6.40 -28.98 18.98
CA LEU A 476 5.65 -28.41 20.10
C LEU A 476 4.19 -28.86 20.11
N ILE A 477 3.51 -28.78 18.96
CA ILE A 477 2.09 -29.15 18.87
C ILE A 477 1.91 -30.61 19.31
N TYR A 478 2.78 -31.50 18.83
CA TYR A 478 2.75 -32.91 19.25
C TYR A 478 3.19 -33.11 20.71
N LEU A 479 4.16 -32.35 21.21
CA LEU A 479 4.64 -32.44 22.59
C LEU A 479 3.56 -32.00 23.59
N GLY A 480 2.89 -30.89 23.31
CA GLY A 480 1.77 -30.37 24.11
C GLY A 480 0.60 -31.36 24.16
N ALA A 481 0.16 -31.87 23.00
CA ALA A 481 -0.90 -32.87 22.94
C ALA A 481 -0.54 -34.16 23.73
N GLN A 482 0.71 -34.64 23.60
CA GLN A 482 1.18 -35.79 24.35
C GLN A 482 1.26 -35.55 25.86
N LEU A 483 1.55 -34.32 26.30
CA LEU A 483 1.50 -33.94 27.71
C LEU A 483 0.06 -33.88 28.20
N ALA A 484 -0.85 -33.28 27.43
CA ALA A 484 -2.26 -33.15 27.77
C ALA A 484 -2.92 -34.52 28.01
N GLU A 485 -2.59 -35.53 27.20
CA GLU A 485 -3.03 -36.92 27.42
C GLU A 485 -2.56 -37.52 28.76
N LEU A 486 -1.42 -37.07 29.30
CA LEU A 486 -0.80 -37.64 30.50
C LEU A 486 -1.16 -36.88 31.78
N VAL A 487 -1.29 -35.55 31.69
CA VAL A 487 -1.46 -34.69 32.88
C VAL A 487 -2.72 -33.84 32.84
N GLY A 488 -3.46 -33.82 31.72
CA GLY A 488 -4.59 -32.93 31.46
C GLY A 488 -4.14 -31.60 30.84
N GLU A 489 -5.07 -30.89 30.20
CA GLU A 489 -4.80 -29.64 29.45
C GLU A 489 -4.19 -28.53 30.33
N ALA A 490 -4.69 -28.36 31.55
CA ALA A 490 -4.22 -27.33 32.47
C ALA A 490 -2.75 -27.56 32.86
N ASP A 491 -2.40 -28.77 33.32
CA ASP A 491 -1.02 -29.11 33.70
C ASP A 491 -0.11 -29.14 32.45
N ALA A 492 -0.60 -29.59 31.29
CA ALA A 492 0.19 -29.58 30.06
C ALA A 492 0.53 -28.15 29.61
N THR A 493 -0.45 -27.24 29.66
CA THR A 493 -0.21 -25.82 29.36
C THR A 493 0.79 -25.22 30.33
N VAL A 494 0.67 -25.52 31.64
CA VAL A 494 1.58 -25.00 32.66
C VAL A 494 2.99 -25.61 32.56
N LEU A 495 3.13 -26.87 32.14
CA LEU A 495 4.44 -27.50 31.91
C LEU A 495 5.11 -27.04 30.62
N MET A 496 4.30 -26.58 29.66
CA MET A 496 4.75 -25.97 28.41
C MET A 496 4.94 -24.45 28.55
N SER A 497 4.35 -23.83 29.58
CA SER A 497 4.64 -22.48 30.07
C SER A 497 5.85 -22.53 31.01
N GLY A 498 6.65 -21.48 31.09
CA GLY A 498 7.86 -21.58 31.91
C GLY A 498 8.89 -22.50 31.24
N ILE A 499 9.22 -22.14 30.00
CA ILE A 499 10.43 -22.48 29.26
C ILE A 499 11.65 -21.91 30.02
N GLN A 500 11.75 -22.14 31.33
CA GLN A 500 12.75 -21.63 32.25
C GLN A 500 12.82 -22.48 33.53
N SER A 501 13.84 -23.34 33.60
CA SER A 501 14.49 -23.66 34.89
C SER A 501 15.96 -23.21 34.89
N GLY A 502 16.27 -22.13 34.16
CA GLY A 502 17.61 -21.54 34.04
C GLY A 502 17.59 -20.11 33.49
N GLU A 503 18.73 -19.43 33.59
CA GLU A 503 19.01 -17.99 33.45
C GLU A 503 18.48 -17.26 32.17
N GLY A 504 17.88 -17.91 31.18
CA GLY A 504 17.52 -17.27 29.89
C GLY A 504 16.02 -17.07 29.67
N ARG A 505 15.53 -15.82 29.77
CA ARG A 505 14.10 -15.44 29.60
C ARG A 505 13.73 -15.29 28.11
N LEU A 506 12.43 -15.35 27.77
CA LEU A 506 11.98 -15.05 26.40
C LEU A 506 12.28 -13.59 26.06
N GLU A 507 12.87 -13.38 24.89
CA GLU A 507 13.26 -12.06 24.40
C GLU A 507 12.06 -11.13 24.17
N SER A 508 10.87 -11.68 23.94
CA SER A 508 9.60 -10.94 23.84
C SER A 508 9.14 -10.29 25.16
N LEU A 509 9.58 -10.81 26.32
CA LEU A 509 9.37 -10.19 27.63
C LEU A 509 10.49 -9.21 28.00
N GLY A 510 11.58 -9.17 27.21
CA GLY A 510 12.75 -8.34 27.42
C GLY A 510 12.42 -6.87 27.72
N PRO A 511 11.61 -6.18 26.89
CA PRO A 511 11.23 -4.80 27.15
C PRO A 511 10.51 -4.59 28.49
N LEU A 512 9.52 -5.43 28.82
CA LEU A 512 8.76 -5.33 30.07
C LEU A 512 9.66 -5.56 31.30
N LEU A 513 10.51 -6.59 31.24
CA LEU A 513 11.42 -6.92 32.35
C LEU A 513 12.58 -5.93 32.46
N GLY A 514 13.04 -5.40 31.33
CA GLY A 514 14.02 -4.31 31.29
C GLY A 514 13.49 -3.06 31.98
N LEU A 515 12.22 -2.70 31.76
CA LEU A 515 11.58 -1.57 32.46
C LEU A 515 11.48 -1.82 33.96
N ALA A 516 11.12 -3.04 34.38
CA ALA A 516 11.08 -3.41 35.80
C ALA A 516 12.49 -3.32 36.44
N ARG A 517 13.54 -3.78 35.76
CA ARG A 517 14.94 -3.65 36.21
C ARG A 517 15.40 -2.20 36.28
N LEU A 518 15.03 -1.39 35.29
CA LEU A 518 15.30 0.06 35.26
C LEU A 518 14.63 0.76 36.46
N LYS A 519 13.36 0.43 36.75
CA LYS A 519 12.61 0.96 37.90
C LYS A 519 13.27 0.61 39.24
N ARG A 520 13.90 -0.56 39.35
CA ARG A 520 14.66 -1.01 40.54
C ARG A 520 16.10 -0.49 40.60
N GLY A 521 16.60 0.16 39.54
CA GLY A 521 17.98 0.63 39.47
C GLY A 521 19.02 -0.47 39.15
N GLU A 522 18.59 -1.61 38.63
CA GLU A 522 19.43 -2.76 38.23
C GLU A 522 19.93 -2.68 36.78
N MET A 523 19.52 -1.64 36.06
CA MET A 523 19.83 -1.35 34.67
C MET A 523 19.77 0.16 34.46
N THR A 524 20.68 0.70 33.64
CA THR A 524 20.69 2.12 33.25
C THR A 524 19.78 2.36 32.03
N ARG A 525 19.43 3.62 31.77
CA ARG A 525 18.64 3.99 30.58
C ARG A 525 19.35 3.60 29.28
N ASP A 526 20.67 3.84 29.20
CA ASP A 526 21.46 3.52 28.01
C ASP A 526 21.53 2.01 27.76
N GLU A 527 21.68 1.21 28.81
CA GLU A 527 21.62 -0.26 28.71
C GLU A 527 20.25 -0.74 28.23
N TYR A 528 19.16 -0.11 28.70
CA TYR A 528 17.81 -0.45 28.24
C TYR A 528 17.61 -0.12 26.76
N VAL A 529 17.97 1.08 26.32
CA VAL A 529 17.81 1.50 24.91
C VAL A 529 18.65 0.62 24.00
N ARG A 530 19.86 0.26 24.43
CA ARG A 530 20.73 -0.64 23.67
C ARG A 530 20.13 -2.04 23.51
N ALA A 531 19.66 -2.62 24.62
CA ALA A 531 19.14 -3.98 24.63
C ALA A 531 17.77 -4.10 23.98
N TYR A 532 16.90 -3.09 24.12
CA TYR A 532 15.47 -3.22 23.79
C TYR A 532 14.90 -2.07 22.95
N GLY A 533 15.67 -1.03 22.64
CA GLY A 533 15.17 0.16 21.94
C GLY A 533 14.73 -0.08 20.50
N HIS A 534 15.18 -1.18 19.88
CA HIS A 534 14.70 -1.62 18.57
C HIS A 534 13.31 -2.25 18.60
N ARG A 535 12.75 -2.52 19.80
CA ARG A 535 11.44 -3.17 19.98
C ARG A 535 10.34 -2.12 20.17
N CYS A 536 9.27 -2.20 19.39
CA CYS A 536 8.15 -1.25 19.44
C CYS A 536 6.83 -1.86 18.88
N PRO A 537 5.68 -1.18 18.96
CA PRO A 537 4.45 -1.71 18.37
C PRO A 537 4.55 -1.95 16.85
N ASP A 538 5.15 -1.01 16.11
CA ASP A 538 5.27 -1.03 14.65
C ASP A 538 6.69 -1.34 14.18
N GLU A 539 7.28 -2.44 14.68
CA GLU A 539 8.70 -2.78 14.44
C GLU A 539 9.10 -2.88 12.96
N PHE A 540 8.19 -3.34 12.10
CA PHE A 540 8.44 -3.48 10.66
C PHE A 540 8.31 -2.15 9.91
N GLU A 541 7.44 -1.25 10.35
CA GLU A 541 7.23 0.02 9.65
C GLU A 541 8.36 0.98 10.00
N ILE A 542 9.27 1.19 9.05
CA ILE A 542 10.49 1.96 9.30
C ILE A 542 10.30 3.47 9.16
N SER A 543 9.17 3.97 8.63
CA SER A 543 8.86 5.41 8.66
C SER A 543 8.44 5.89 10.05
N VAL A 544 7.90 5.00 10.89
CA VAL A 544 7.48 5.33 12.25
C VAL A 544 8.69 5.49 13.16
N ALA A 545 8.75 6.64 13.84
CA ALA A 545 9.74 6.93 14.87
C ALA A 545 9.78 5.85 15.94
N ARG A 546 10.98 5.41 16.32
CA ARG A 546 11.09 4.45 17.43
C ARG A 546 10.74 5.17 18.72
N PRO A 547 9.97 4.55 19.64
CA PRO A 547 9.57 5.23 20.87
C PRO A 547 10.75 5.74 21.71
N VAL A 548 11.88 5.05 21.66
CA VAL A 548 13.14 5.48 22.32
C VAL A 548 13.78 6.74 21.72
N GLU A 549 13.32 7.19 20.54
CA GLU A 549 13.72 8.49 19.96
C GLU A 549 13.04 9.66 20.70
N ASP A 550 11.93 9.41 21.43
CA ASP A 550 11.32 10.39 22.33
C ASP A 550 11.94 10.29 23.73
N PRO A 551 12.63 11.33 24.22
CA PRO A 551 13.24 11.34 25.55
C PRO A 551 12.24 11.12 26.70
N ALA A 552 10.97 11.49 26.52
CA ALA A 552 9.94 11.36 27.55
C ALA A 552 9.33 9.94 27.62
N TRP A 553 9.44 9.16 26.54
CA TRP A 553 8.74 7.89 26.43
C TRP A 553 9.07 6.90 27.55
N LEU A 554 10.35 6.78 27.92
CA LEU A 554 10.75 5.88 29.02
C LEU A 554 10.15 6.30 30.36
N ASP A 555 10.04 7.61 30.62
CA ASP A 555 9.48 8.12 31.86
C ASP A 555 7.97 7.82 31.92
N ASP A 556 7.27 7.97 30.81
CA ASP A 556 5.85 7.61 30.68
C ASP A 556 5.63 6.10 30.90
N GLN A 557 6.48 5.25 30.31
CA GLN A 557 6.41 3.79 30.53
C GLN A 557 6.67 3.41 31.99
N LEU A 558 7.64 4.05 32.65
CA LEU A 558 7.95 3.81 34.05
C LEU A 558 6.81 4.25 34.99
N ALA A 559 6.14 5.36 34.65
CA ALA A 559 4.95 5.83 35.36
C ALA A 559 3.76 4.88 35.19
N GLY A 560 3.58 4.33 33.98
CA GLY A 560 2.51 3.39 33.65
C GLY A 560 2.70 1.95 34.18
N LEU A 561 3.93 1.57 34.58
CA LEU A 561 4.22 0.26 35.15
C LEU A 561 3.73 0.17 36.60
N THR A 562 2.43 -0.07 36.79
CA THR A 562 1.78 -0.16 38.12
C THR A 562 1.93 -1.52 38.78
N VAL A 563 1.98 -2.59 37.99
CA VAL A 563 2.13 -3.99 38.46
C VAL A 563 3.54 -4.48 38.16
N ASP A 564 4.25 -5.03 39.15
CA ASP A 564 5.55 -5.66 38.92
C ASP A 564 5.34 -7.02 38.23
N PRO A 565 5.79 -7.20 36.97
CA PRO A 565 5.66 -8.48 36.26
C PRO A 565 6.41 -9.62 36.94
N SER A 566 7.39 -9.34 37.81
CA SER A 566 8.10 -10.38 38.56
C SER A 566 7.17 -11.21 39.45
N GLU A 567 6.13 -10.62 40.04
CA GLU A 567 5.20 -11.37 40.88
C GLU A 567 4.37 -12.40 40.08
N LEU A 568 3.97 -12.05 38.85
CA LEU A 568 3.23 -12.95 37.96
C LEU A 568 4.13 -14.12 37.52
N LEU A 569 5.38 -13.81 37.20
CA LEU A 569 6.39 -14.81 36.84
C LEU A 569 6.70 -15.76 38.01
N ASP A 570 6.86 -15.25 39.23
CA ASP A 570 7.13 -16.07 40.41
C ASP A 570 5.97 -17.06 40.68
N ARG A 571 4.73 -16.59 40.58
CA ARG A 571 3.53 -17.46 40.66
C ARG A 571 3.55 -18.54 39.58
N GLN A 572 4.00 -18.21 38.37
CA GLN A 572 4.05 -19.16 37.28
C GLN A 572 5.16 -20.21 37.48
N ILE A 573 6.31 -19.81 38.02
CA ILE A 573 7.39 -20.73 38.41
C ILE A 573 6.87 -21.72 39.46
N GLU A 574 6.22 -21.23 40.51
CA GLU A 574 5.62 -22.09 41.55
C GLU A 574 4.58 -23.07 40.98
N ALA A 575 3.72 -22.59 40.08
CA ALA A 575 2.72 -23.41 39.40
C ALA A 575 3.37 -24.50 38.53
N SER A 576 4.43 -24.16 37.80
CA SER A 576 5.22 -25.10 37.00
C SER A 576 5.89 -26.15 37.86
N GLU A 577 6.53 -25.77 38.96
CA GLU A 577 7.14 -26.72 39.89
C GLU A 577 6.12 -27.66 40.53
N ALA A 578 4.93 -27.16 40.86
CA ALA A 578 3.83 -27.96 41.37
C ALA A 578 3.32 -28.96 40.30
N ALA A 579 3.15 -28.53 39.05
CA ALA A 579 2.79 -29.42 37.94
C ALA A 579 3.86 -30.48 37.70
N TRP A 580 5.14 -30.12 37.75
CA TRP A 580 6.26 -31.06 37.64
C TRP A 580 6.33 -32.06 38.79
N ARG A 581 5.97 -31.67 40.02
CA ARG A 581 5.82 -32.59 41.15
C ARG A 581 4.71 -33.60 40.88
N ARG A 582 3.51 -33.13 40.53
CA ARG A 582 2.36 -34.00 40.18
C ARG A 582 2.69 -34.97 39.04
N PHE A 583 3.36 -34.49 37.99
CA PHE A 583 3.74 -35.33 36.86
C PHE A 583 4.77 -36.39 37.25
N ARG A 584 5.77 -36.04 38.06
CA ARG A 584 6.78 -36.99 38.57
C ARG A 584 6.15 -38.05 39.48
N GLU A 585 5.20 -37.68 40.32
CA GLU A 585 4.48 -38.61 41.21
C GLU A 585 3.65 -39.63 40.41
N ARG A 586 2.91 -39.17 39.39
CA ARG A 586 2.07 -40.06 38.56
C ARG A 586 2.87 -40.87 37.55
N HIS A 587 3.92 -40.29 36.96
CA HIS A 587 4.63 -40.84 35.81
C HIS A 587 6.15 -40.59 35.86
N PRO A 588 6.89 -41.16 36.83
CA PRO A 588 8.29 -40.78 37.11
C PRO A 588 9.25 -40.95 35.93
N ARG A 589 9.16 -42.07 35.19
CA ARG A 589 10.01 -42.32 34.00
C ARG A 589 9.64 -41.43 32.81
N LYS A 590 8.35 -41.10 32.65
CA LYS A 590 7.90 -40.23 31.54
C LYS A 590 8.24 -38.78 31.85
N ALA A 591 8.09 -38.34 33.10
CA ALA A 591 8.41 -36.98 33.52
C ALA A 591 9.86 -36.60 33.17
N GLU A 592 10.83 -37.46 33.49
CA GLU A 592 12.24 -37.23 33.13
C GLU A 592 12.47 -37.18 31.61
N LYS A 593 11.79 -38.04 30.84
CA LYS A 593 11.85 -38.03 29.38
C LYS A 593 11.28 -36.74 28.80
N PHE A 594 10.14 -36.29 29.31
CA PHE A 594 9.49 -35.06 28.85
C PHE A 594 10.27 -33.82 29.26
N ARG A 595 10.90 -33.80 30.45
CA ARG A 595 11.79 -32.71 30.88
C ARG A 595 12.89 -32.47 29.85
N ARG A 596 13.66 -33.51 29.48
CA ARG A 596 14.71 -33.39 28.45
C ARG A 596 14.21 -32.95 27.07
N ARG A 597 12.97 -33.31 26.72
CA ARG A 597 12.35 -32.87 25.45
C ARG A 597 11.97 -31.40 25.50
N ILE A 598 11.43 -30.95 26.64
CA ILE A 598 11.11 -29.55 26.89
C ILE A 598 12.39 -28.71 26.93
N ASP A 599 13.43 -29.11 27.67
CA ASP A 599 14.70 -28.38 27.76
C ASP A 599 15.40 -28.22 26.39
N ARG A 600 15.34 -29.24 25.54
CA ARG A 600 15.87 -29.13 24.16
C ARG A 600 15.08 -28.14 23.34
N TRP A 601 13.76 -28.15 23.49
CA TRP A 601 12.87 -27.29 22.72
C TRP A 601 12.94 -25.83 23.21
N GLU A 602 13.14 -25.63 24.51
CA GLU A 602 13.43 -24.33 25.14
C GLU A 602 14.57 -23.60 24.43
N ALA A 603 15.70 -24.29 24.21
CA ALA A 603 16.84 -23.72 23.51
C ALA A 603 16.52 -23.28 22.07
N ILE A 604 15.67 -24.03 21.36
CA ILE A 604 15.27 -23.73 19.98
C ILE A 604 14.38 -22.48 19.93
N VAL A 605 13.41 -22.38 20.84
CA VAL A 605 12.48 -21.24 20.92
C VAL A 605 13.22 -19.96 21.28
N ARG A 606 14.09 -20.05 22.28
CA ARG A 606 14.92 -18.92 22.71
C ARG A 606 15.76 -18.41 21.55
N SER A 607 16.46 -19.32 20.86
CA SER A 607 17.26 -18.98 19.69
C SER A 607 16.42 -18.32 18.57
N ARG A 608 15.18 -18.77 18.35
CA ARG A 608 14.25 -18.15 17.40
C ARG A 608 13.82 -16.74 17.81
N GLU A 609 13.49 -16.53 19.09
CA GLU A 609 13.09 -15.23 19.63
C GLU A 609 14.25 -14.23 19.63
N GLU A 610 15.45 -14.65 20.04
CA GLU A 610 16.68 -13.84 19.97
C GLU A 610 16.98 -13.45 18.53
N THR A 611 16.92 -14.40 17.60
CA THR A 611 17.14 -14.12 16.17
C THR A 611 16.07 -13.18 15.59
N ARG A 612 14.81 -13.28 16.05
CA ARG A 612 13.75 -12.35 15.67
C ARG A 612 14.04 -10.94 16.19
N SER A 613 14.51 -10.81 17.43
CA SER A 613 14.92 -9.54 18.03
C SER A 613 16.03 -8.88 17.20
N GLU A 614 17.06 -9.64 16.84
CA GLU A 614 18.17 -9.13 16.01
C GLU A 614 17.75 -8.80 14.57
N MET A 615 16.74 -9.48 14.03
CA MET A 615 16.12 -9.06 12.77
C MET A 615 15.42 -7.71 12.90
N MET A 616 14.67 -7.47 13.98
CA MET A 616 14.03 -6.18 14.23
C MET A 616 15.07 -5.06 14.40
N ARG A 617 16.23 -5.38 15.01
CA ARG A 617 17.38 -4.48 15.06
C ARG A 617 17.93 -4.16 13.66
N GLY A 618 17.89 -5.12 12.74
CA GLY A 618 18.19 -4.91 11.32
C GLY A 618 17.24 -3.92 10.64
N PHE A 619 15.94 -4.00 10.89
CA PHE A 619 14.98 -2.99 10.39
C PHE A 619 15.25 -1.60 10.98
N TRP A 620 15.62 -1.52 12.26
CA TRP A 620 16.01 -0.25 12.87
C TRP A 620 17.29 0.34 12.25
N MET A 621 18.29 -0.48 11.96
CA MET A 621 19.48 -0.05 11.22
C MET A 621 19.13 0.50 9.82
N VAL A 622 18.20 -0.14 9.11
CA VAL A 622 17.75 0.37 7.80
C VAL A 622 16.95 1.66 7.95
N ARG A 623 16.16 1.83 9.03
CA ARG A 623 15.53 3.13 9.33
C ARG A 623 16.57 4.24 9.45
N ASP A 624 17.61 4.03 10.25
CA ASP A 624 18.67 5.03 10.42
C ASP A 624 19.35 5.39 9.09
N PHE A 625 19.53 4.38 8.21
CA PHE A 625 20.01 4.59 6.85
C PHE A 625 19.09 5.50 6.04
N VAL A 626 17.78 5.25 6.03
CA VAL A 626 16.81 6.04 5.25
C VAL A 626 16.67 7.46 5.81
N VAL A 627 16.68 7.63 7.13
CA VAL A 627 16.70 8.96 7.78
C VAL A 627 17.92 9.75 7.33
N ARG A 628 19.11 9.14 7.42
CA ARG A 628 20.36 9.78 6.99
C ARG A 628 20.37 10.09 5.49
N ALA A 629 19.82 9.20 4.65
CA ALA A 629 19.66 9.45 3.23
C ALA A 629 18.74 10.66 2.98
N GLY A 630 17.67 10.81 3.76
CA GLY A 630 16.76 11.95 3.69
C GLY A 630 17.46 13.27 4.02
N GLU A 631 18.33 13.26 5.03
CA GLU A 631 19.16 14.41 5.40
C GLU A 631 20.16 14.79 4.30
N VAL A 632 20.93 13.82 3.80
CA VAL A 632 22.00 14.06 2.81
C VAL A 632 21.43 14.51 1.46
N THR A 633 20.29 13.98 1.06
CA THR A 633 19.63 14.34 -0.21
C THR A 633 18.77 15.61 -0.10
N GLY A 634 18.42 16.04 1.11
CA GLY A 634 17.52 17.16 1.35
C GLY A 634 16.03 16.85 1.13
N HIS A 635 15.66 15.57 1.03
CA HIS A 635 14.28 15.11 0.82
C HIS A 635 13.58 14.60 2.09
N GLY A 636 14.31 14.43 3.20
CA GLY A 636 13.74 14.03 4.48
C GLY A 636 12.84 12.79 4.39
N ASP A 637 11.64 12.87 4.97
CA ASP A 637 10.69 11.75 5.05
C ASP A 637 10.11 11.31 3.69
N ASP A 638 10.32 12.07 2.61
CA ASP A 638 9.85 11.67 1.28
C ASP A 638 10.49 10.36 0.82
N LEU A 639 11.69 10.05 1.30
CA LEU A 639 12.38 8.80 0.95
C LEU A 639 11.66 7.56 1.48
N PHE A 640 10.89 7.64 2.57
CA PHE A 640 10.08 6.49 3.02
C PHE A 640 8.99 6.11 2.00
N PHE A 641 8.59 7.03 1.13
CA PHE A 641 7.61 6.78 0.07
C PHE A 641 8.24 6.24 -1.23
N LEU A 642 9.51 5.85 -1.18
CA LEU A 642 10.26 5.21 -2.25
C LEU A 642 10.66 3.78 -1.83
N THR A 643 10.80 2.87 -2.78
CA THR A 643 11.41 1.55 -2.51
C THR A 643 12.90 1.70 -2.20
N MET A 644 13.53 0.70 -1.57
CA MET A 644 14.98 0.76 -1.33
C MET A 644 15.79 1.03 -2.61
N ASP A 645 15.48 0.35 -3.72
CA ASP A 645 16.15 0.58 -5.01
C ASP A 645 15.97 2.02 -5.51
N GLU A 646 14.76 2.60 -5.34
CA GLU A 646 14.48 4.00 -5.67
C GLU A 646 15.29 4.97 -4.80
N ILE A 647 15.47 4.67 -3.51
CA ILE A 647 16.30 5.47 -2.60
C ILE A 647 17.77 5.44 -3.05
N ILE A 648 18.28 4.26 -3.44
CA ILE A 648 19.65 4.14 -3.98
C ILE A 648 19.81 4.92 -5.29
N ASP A 649 18.80 4.89 -6.17
CA ASP A 649 18.80 5.71 -7.40
C ASP A 649 18.85 7.22 -7.09
N VAL A 650 18.10 7.68 -6.08
CA VAL A 650 18.13 9.08 -5.63
C VAL A 650 19.50 9.44 -5.06
N LEU A 651 20.11 8.58 -4.23
CA LEU A 651 21.46 8.78 -3.71
C LEU A 651 22.53 8.85 -4.81
N ARG A 652 22.30 8.17 -5.95
CA ARG A 652 23.14 8.26 -7.15
C ARG A 652 22.82 9.47 -8.05
N GLY A 653 21.88 10.32 -7.67
CA GLY A 653 21.56 11.58 -8.34
C GLY A 653 20.34 11.56 -9.25
N SER A 654 19.53 10.49 -9.27
CA SER A 654 18.32 10.42 -10.08
C SER A 654 17.13 11.11 -9.40
N GLY A 655 16.58 12.15 -10.01
CA GLY A 655 15.37 12.83 -9.52
C GLY A 655 14.05 12.13 -9.90
N ARG A 656 14.10 11.13 -10.81
CA ARG A 656 12.90 10.48 -11.36
C ARG A 656 12.02 9.82 -10.29
N PRO A 657 12.54 9.05 -9.31
CA PRO A 657 11.71 8.42 -8.30
C PRO A 657 10.88 9.40 -7.47
N LEU A 658 11.40 10.61 -7.21
CA LEU A 658 10.75 11.63 -6.38
C LEU A 658 9.40 12.09 -6.95
N THR A 659 9.19 11.95 -8.26
CA THR A 659 7.92 12.31 -8.91
C THR A 659 6.73 11.48 -8.40
N ARG A 660 6.97 10.29 -7.83
CA ARG A 660 5.94 9.38 -7.31
C ARG A 660 5.55 9.64 -5.86
N VAL A 661 6.36 10.41 -5.12
CA VAL A 661 6.20 10.61 -3.67
C VAL A 661 4.83 11.18 -3.33
N ALA A 662 4.39 12.22 -4.05
CA ALA A 662 3.10 12.86 -3.77
C ALA A 662 1.92 11.88 -3.90
N GLY A 663 1.90 11.06 -4.96
CA GLY A 663 0.85 10.06 -5.18
C GLY A 663 0.86 8.96 -4.13
N ARG A 664 2.04 8.47 -3.75
CA ARG A 664 2.22 7.44 -2.73
C ARG A 664 1.91 7.91 -1.32
N ARG A 665 2.24 9.16 -0.99
CA ARG A 665 1.84 9.78 0.28
C ARG A 665 0.32 9.92 0.37
N ALA A 666 -0.33 10.35 -0.69
CA ALA A 666 -1.79 10.42 -0.75
C ALA A 666 -2.45 9.03 -0.58
N ALA A 667 -1.91 8.00 -1.25
CA ALA A 667 -2.39 6.64 -1.09
C ALA A 667 -2.17 6.08 0.33
N TYR A 668 -1.00 6.34 0.92
CA TYR A 668 -0.69 5.97 2.30
C TYR A 668 -1.71 6.54 3.29
N GLU A 669 -1.95 7.86 3.24
CA GLU A 669 -2.89 8.50 4.15
C GLU A 669 -4.32 8.01 3.95
N LEU A 670 -4.73 7.78 2.71
CA LEU A 670 -6.02 7.20 2.40
C LEU A 670 -6.17 5.82 3.04
N TYR A 671 -5.26 4.88 2.77
CA TYR A 671 -5.36 3.52 3.30
C TYR A 671 -5.19 3.45 4.82
N ARG A 672 -4.42 4.36 5.41
CA ARG A 672 -4.24 4.50 6.86
C ARG A 672 -5.52 5.00 7.54
N SER A 673 -6.31 5.82 6.85
CA SER A 673 -7.60 6.30 7.35
C SER A 673 -8.71 5.24 7.34
N LEU A 674 -8.53 4.16 6.57
CA LEU A 674 -9.52 3.08 6.48
C LEU A 674 -9.45 2.13 7.69
N PRO A 675 -10.60 1.54 8.09
CA PRO A 675 -10.64 0.57 9.18
C PRO A 675 -9.78 -0.68 8.87
N PRO A 676 -9.37 -1.45 9.91
CA PRO A 676 -8.65 -2.70 9.72
C PRO A 676 -9.39 -3.64 8.78
N TYR A 677 -8.68 -4.19 7.79
CA TYR A 677 -9.27 -5.02 6.74
C TYR A 677 -9.64 -6.43 7.24
N PRO A 678 -10.51 -7.14 6.51
CA PRO A 678 -10.91 -8.49 6.86
C PRO A 678 -9.72 -9.44 7.02
N GLY A 679 -9.82 -10.35 8.00
CA GLY A 679 -8.81 -11.39 8.21
C GLY A 679 -8.61 -12.28 6.98
N ILE A 680 -9.71 -12.58 6.28
CA ILE A 680 -9.77 -13.34 5.04
C ILE A 680 -10.39 -12.50 3.93
N ILE A 681 -9.73 -12.44 2.77
CA ILE A 681 -10.23 -11.74 1.58
C ILE A 681 -10.23 -12.73 0.41
N ARG A 682 -11.39 -12.97 -0.19
CA ARG A 682 -11.52 -13.78 -1.40
C ARG A 682 -11.97 -12.93 -2.59
N GLY A 683 -11.21 -13.01 -3.68
CA GLY A 683 -11.47 -12.29 -4.92
C GLY A 683 -11.03 -10.82 -4.87
N ARG A 684 -11.59 -10.01 -5.78
CA ARG A 684 -11.28 -8.58 -5.91
C ARG A 684 -11.85 -7.80 -4.72
N PHE A 685 -10.99 -7.11 -3.99
CA PHE A 685 -11.37 -6.33 -2.80
C PHE A 685 -11.15 -4.84 -3.05
N GLU A 686 -12.18 -4.03 -2.86
CA GLU A 686 -12.12 -2.57 -2.98
C GLU A 686 -12.21 -1.95 -1.57
N PRO A 687 -11.08 -1.53 -0.97
CA PRO A 687 -11.03 -1.14 0.44
C PRO A 687 -12.00 -0.03 0.84
N GLU A 688 -12.13 1.02 0.03
CA GLU A 688 -13.02 2.16 0.33
C GLU A 688 -14.49 1.75 0.29
N ARG A 689 -14.87 0.96 -0.73
CA ARG A 689 -16.24 0.48 -0.88
C ARG A 689 -16.62 -0.44 0.27
N TRP A 690 -15.70 -1.32 0.69
CA TRP A 690 -15.90 -2.16 1.86
C TRP A 690 -15.95 -1.34 3.15
N ALA A 691 -15.11 -0.32 3.32
CA ALA A 691 -15.12 0.55 4.50
C ALA A 691 -16.40 1.38 4.61
N ALA A 692 -16.95 1.82 3.47
CA ALA A 692 -18.20 2.59 3.41
C ALA A 692 -19.45 1.74 3.71
N ASP A 693 -19.34 0.40 3.65
CA ASP A 693 -20.46 -0.51 3.95
C ASP A 693 -20.73 -0.55 5.48
N PRO A 694 -21.94 -0.15 5.94
CA PRO A 694 -22.34 -0.27 7.34
C PRO A 694 -22.43 -1.73 7.82
N GLY A 695 -22.68 -2.68 6.91
CA GLY A 695 -22.77 -4.12 7.17
C GLY A 695 -21.43 -4.86 7.00
N ARG A 696 -20.31 -4.14 6.86
CA ARG A 696 -19.00 -4.76 6.65
C ARG A 696 -18.62 -5.72 7.77
N ARG A 697 -17.99 -6.82 7.39
CA ARG A 697 -17.44 -7.82 8.31
C ARG A 697 -15.94 -7.70 8.42
N GLY A 698 -15.41 -7.71 9.63
CA GLY A 698 -13.97 -7.68 9.91
C GLY A 698 -13.28 -9.04 9.84
N ASP A 699 -14.03 -10.13 9.73
CA ASP A 699 -13.47 -11.48 9.69
C ASP A 699 -13.30 -12.04 8.27
N VAL A 700 -14.24 -11.73 7.36
CA VAL A 700 -14.22 -12.25 6.00
C VAL A 700 -14.84 -11.30 4.99
N PHE A 701 -14.25 -11.27 3.80
CA PHE A 701 -14.83 -10.72 2.58
C PHE A 701 -14.76 -11.76 1.46
N ASP A 702 -15.87 -11.97 0.76
CA ASP A 702 -15.93 -12.81 -0.45
C ASP A 702 -16.69 -12.06 -1.54
N ALA A 703 -16.03 -11.80 -2.66
CA ALA A 703 -16.59 -11.09 -3.79
C ALA A 703 -17.78 -11.81 -4.47
N ALA A 704 -17.95 -13.13 -4.30
CA ALA A 704 -19.03 -13.90 -4.95
C ALA A 704 -20.17 -14.35 -4.04
N ALA A 705 -20.07 -14.17 -2.71
CA ALA A 705 -21.06 -14.67 -1.77
C ALA A 705 -21.97 -13.55 -1.23
N THR A 706 -23.26 -13.82 -1.11
CA THR A 706 -24.15 -13.08 -0.20
C THR A 706 -23.78 -13.42 1.25
N VAL A 707 -23.43 -12.39 2.02
CA VAL A 707 -22.91 -12.44 3.40
C VAL A 707 -23.60 -13.53 4.25
N VAL A 708 -22.85 -14.58 4.62
CA VAL A 708 -23.27 -15.54 5.66
C VAL A 708 -23.41 -14.75 6.98
N PRO A 709 -24.46 -14.96 7.80
CA PRO A 709 -24.58 -14.27 9.07
C PRO A 709 -23.37 -14.56 9.99
N PRO A 710 -22.87 -13.57 10.75
CA PRO A 710 -21.82 -13.82 11.74
C PRO A 710 -22.33 -14.82 12.80
N SER A 711 -21.44 -15.70 13.27
CA SER A 711 -21.75 -16.55 14.42
C SER A 711 -22.04 -15.65 15.62
N GLN A 712 -23.08 -15.99 16.39
CA GLN A 712 -23.34 -15.35 17.69
C GLN A 712 -22.43 -15.88 18.80
N SER A 713 -21.72 -16.98 18.57
CA SER A 713 -20.71 -17.48 19.51
C SER A 713 -19.35 -16.81 19.28
N ILE A 714 -18.65 -16.54 20.39
CA ILE A 714 -17.27 -16.09 20.39
C ILE A 714 -16.39 -17.29 20.78
N SER A 715 -15.65 -17.82 19.81
CA SER A 715 -14.75 -18.95 20.01
C SER A 715 -13.49 -18.76 19.16
N GLY A 716 -12.34 -19.05 19.75
CA GLY A 716 -11.04 -19.00 19.11
C GLY A 716 -10.21 -20.22 19.49
N PHE A 717 -8.89 -20.05 19.44
CA PHE A 717 -7.94 -21.04 19.90
C PHE A 717 -7.63 -20.87 21.39
N PRO A 718 -7.42 -21.96 22.14
CA PRO A 718 -6.82 -21.91 23.47
C PRO A 718 -5.43 -21.25 23.40
N GLY A 719 -5.29 -20.06 23.98
CA GLY A 719 -4.04 -19.32 24.02
C GLY A 719 -3.25 -19.65 25.28
N ALA A 720 -3.86 -19.39 26.43
CA ALA A 720 -3.31 -19.65 27.76
C ALA A 720 -4.43 -20.13 28.70
N SER A 721 -4.16 -21.21 29.43
CA SER A 721 -5.16 -21.89 30.27
C SER A 721 -5.63 -21.06 31.45
N GLY A 722 -6.87 -21.28 31.86
CA GLY A 722 -7.50 -20.63 33.01
C GLY A 722 -8.88 -20.08 32.67
N VAL A 723 -9.68 -19.85 33.70
CA VAL A 723 -11.04 -19.33 33.57
C VAL A 723 -11.17 -18.09 34.44
N VAL A 724 -11.61 -16.98 33.84
CA VAL A 724 -11.82 -15.73 34.57
C VAL A 724 -13.10 -15.04 34.13
N GLU A 725 -13.72 -14.32 35.06
CA GLU A 725 -14.85 -13.45 34.80
C GLU A 725 -14.48 -12.00 35.08
N GLY A 726 -14.75 -11.11 34.13
CA GLY A 726 -14.28 -9.75 34.18
C GLY A 726 -15.09 -8.81 33.30
N THR A 727 -14.82 -7.52 33.42
CA THR A 727 -15.39 -6.50 32.55
C THR A 727 -14.55 -6.41 31.28
N ALA A 728 -15.19 -6.47 30.12
CA ALA A 728 -14.54 -6.34 28.82
C ALA A 728 -14.14 -4.89 28.56
N ARG A 729 -12.91 -4.70 28.11
CA ARG A 729 -12.37 -3.44 27.59
C ARG A 729 -11.90 -3.65 26.17
N VAL A 730 -12.60 -3.05 25.21
CA VAL A 730 -12.30 -3.14 23.78
C VAL A 730 -11.37 -2.00 23.40
N LEU A 731 -10.11 -2.33 23.09
CA LEU A 731 -9.08 -1.38 22.66
C LEU A 731 -8.71 -1.63 21.20
N THR A 732 -8.64 -0.56 20.42
CA THR A 732 -8.27 -0.61 18.99
C THR A 732 -6.79 -0.33 18.75
N SER A 733 -6.12 0.32 19.70
CA SER A 733 -4.70 0.70 19.62
C SER A 733 -4.02 0.55 20.98
N VAL A 734 -2.70 0.29 20.96
CA VAL A 734 -1.85 0.31 22.18
C VAL A 734 -1.89 1.69 22.84
N ALA A 735 -2.03 2.75 22.05
CA ALA A 735 -2.09 4.13 22.54
C ALA A 735 -3.30 4.37 23.47
N ASP A 736 -4.36 3.55 23.35
CA ASP A 736 -5.53 3.61 24.23
C ASP A 736 -5.34 2.82 25.54
N GLY A 737 -4.12 2.31 25.80
CA GLY A 737 -3.81 1.40 26.90
C GLY A 737 -4.16 1.93 28.29
N ASP A 738 -4.16 3.25 28.48
CA ASP A 738 -4.54 3.88 29.75
C ASP A 738 -5.99 3.61 30.14
N ARG A 739 -6.86 3.30 29.18
CA ARG A 739 -8.27 2.95 29.41
C ARG A 739 -8.46 1.58 30.04
N LEU A 740 -7.44 0.71 30.05
CA LEU A 740 -7.54 -0.65 30.59
C LEU A 740 -7.47 -0.64 32.13
N GLY A 741 -8.60 -0.81 32.82
CA GLY A 741 -8.60 -0.94 34.27
C GLY A 741 -7.82 -2.18 34.75
N GLU A 742 -7.26 -2.11 35.96
CA GLU A 742 -6.63 -3.28 36.60
C GLU A 742 -7.69 -4.38 36.84
N GLY A 743 -7.41 -5.59 36.38
CA GLY A 743 -8.33 -6.72 36.46
C GLY A 743 -9.45 -6.74 35.41
N GLU A 744 -9.44 -5.82 34.44
CA GLU A 744 -10.33 -5.89 33.27
C GLU A 744 -9.83 -6.93 32.24
N ILE A 745 -10.72 -7.36 31.34
CA ILE A 745 -10.38 -8.28 30.25
C ILE A 745 -10.09 -7.45 29.01
N LEU A 746 -8.86 -7.56 28.51
CA LEU A 746 -8.41 -6.90 27.29
C LEU A 746 -9.03 -7.61 26.08
N VAL A 747 -9.79 -6.87 25.28
CA VAL A 747 -10.34 -7.33 24.00
C VAL A 747 -9.77 -6.43 22.90
N THR A 748 -9.09 -7.01 21.91
CA THR A 748 -8.50 -6.24 20.79
C THR A 748 -8.49 -7.05 19.50
N THR A 749 -8.32 -6.40 18.35
CA THR A 749 -8.22 -7.12 17.08
C THR A 749 -6.92 -7.91 17.02
N VAL A 750 -5.81 -7.30 17.44
CA VAL A 750 -4.46 -7.84 17.26
C VAL A 750 -3.53 -7.34 18.35
N THR A 751 -2.52 -8.14 18.71
CA THR A 751 -1.48 -7.74 19.65
C THR A 751 -0.09 -7.88 19.03
N ASN A 752 0.85 -7.08 19.51
CA ASN A 752 2.28 -7.07 19.16
C ASN A 752 3.10 -6.84 20.45
N VAL A 753 4.43 -6.70 20.34
CA VAL A 753 5.29 -6.52 21.52
C VAL A 753 4.92 -5.29 22.35
N GLY A 754 4.36 -4.23 21.73
CA GLY A 754 3.91 -3.04 22.42
C GLY A 754 2.79 -3.28 23.43
N TRP A 755 1.90 -4.23 23.15
CA TRP A 755 0.80 -4.60 24.07
C TRP A 755 1.30 -5.34 25.31
N THR A 756 2.51 -5.92 25.29
CA THR A 756 3.09 -6.68 26.40
C THR A 756 3.11 -5.89 27.70
N LEU A 757 3.25 -4.56 27.62
CA LEU A 757 3.27 -3.65 28.76
C LEU A 757 1.90 -3.54 29.47
N LEU A 758 0.81 -3.84 28.77
CA LEU A 758 -0.55 -3.80 29.31
C LEU A 758 -0.97 -5.12 29.93
N PHE A 759 -0.33 -6.23 29.55
CA PHE A 759 -0.73 -7.57 29.99
C PHE A 759 -0.74 -7.71 31.52
N PRO A 760 0.23 -7.19 32.29
CA PRO A 760 0.18 -7.27 33.75
C PRO A 760 -1.08 -6.68 34.42
N ARG A 761 -1.79 -5.75 33.75
CA ARG A 761 -3.05 -5.16 34.22
C ARG A 761 -4.26 -6.04 33.89
N ALA A 762 -4.16 -6.91 32.87
CA ALA A 762 -5.29 -7.65 32.34
C ALA A 762 -5.58 -8.93 33.14
N ALA A 763 -6.85 -9.19 33.43
CA ALA A 763 -7.30 -10.45 34.01
C ALA A 763 -7.37 -11.59 32.98
N ALA A 764 -7.63 -11.25 31.70
CA ALA A 764 -7.52 -12.14 30.55
C ALA A 764 -7.32 -11.34 29.26
N VAL A 765 -6.87 -12.02 28.20
CA VAL A 765 -6.65 -11.44 26.87
C VAL A 765 -7.52 -12.17 25.83
N VAL A 766 -8.25 -11.40 25.02
CA VAL A 766 -9.07 -11.90 23.91
C VAL A 766 -8.65 -11.17 22.63
N THR A 767 -8.27 -11.91 21.58
CA THR A 767 -7.91 -11.32 20.28
C THR A 767 -8.71 -11.90 19.11
N ASP A 768 -9.02 -11.07 18.12
CA ASP A 768 -9.67 -11.54 16.87
C ASP A 768 -8.70 -12.27 15.95
N VAL A 769 -7.47 -11.76 15.86
CA VAL A 769 -6.38 -12.31 15.07
C VAL A 769 -5.42 -13.04 15.99
N GLY A 770 -4.98 -14.20 15.54
CA GLY A 770 -3.91 -14.96 16.17
C GLY A 770 -4.13 -16.47 16.23
N ALA A 771 -3.11 -17.17 16.69
CA ALA A 771 -3.05 -18.63 16.76
C ALA A 771 -2.32 -19.08 18.04
N PRO A 772 -2.33 -20.36 18.44
CA PRO A 772 -1.69 -20.83 19.68
C PRO A 772 -0.20 -20.50 19.86
N LEU A 773 0.49 -20.18 18.75
CA LEU A 773 1.91 -19.81 18.68
C LEU A 773 2.12 -18.29 18.47
N SER A 774 1.07 -17.50 18.58
CA SER A 774 1.12 -16.04 18.46
C SER A 774 1.82 -15.39 19.63
N HIS A 775 2.21 -14.12 19.45
CA HIS A 775 2.82 -13.32 20.51
C HIS A 775 1.90 -13.25 21.74
N ALA A 776 0.62 -12.94 21.53
CA ALA A 776 -0.39 -12.86 22.60
C ALA A 776 -0.46 -14.17 23.40
N ALA A 777 -0.57 -15.31 22.73
CA ALA A 777 -0.69 -16.61 23.38
C ALA A 777 0.57 -16.99 24.16
N ILE A 778 1.75 -16.69 23.62
CA ILE A 778 3.03 -16.97 24.28
C ILE A 778 3.20 -16.09 25.53
N VAL A 779 3.05 -14.77 25.40
CA VAL A 779 3.23 -13.84 26.53
C VAL A 779 2.20 -14.06 27.62
N ALA A 780 0.92 -14.24 27.27
CA ALA A 780 -0.13 -14.51 28.25
C ALA A 780 0.16 -15.81 29.03
N ARG A 781 0.66 -16.85 28.33
CA ARG A 781 1.04 -18.12 28.95
C ARG A 781 2.22 -17.97 29.91
N GLU A 782 3.23 -17.17 29.58
CA GLU A 782 4.36 -16.90 30.47
C GLU A 782 3.96 -16.08 31.71
N LEU A 783 3.02 -15.16 31.57
CA LEU A 783 2.50 -14.36 32.69
C LEU A 783 1.39 -15.06 33.50
N GLY A 784 0.98 -16.27 33.09
CA GLY A 784 -0.12 -17.01 33.73
C GLY A 784 -1.50 -16.35 33.54
N ILE A 785 -1.67 -15.53 32.50
CA ILE A 785 -2.91 -14.81 32.19
C ILE A 785 -3.74 -15.66 31.22
N PRO A 786 -5.01 -16.00 31.53
CA PRO A 786 -5.89 -16.71 30.60
C PRO A 786 -6.06 -15.97 29.28
N ALA A 787 -5.99 -16.69 28.15
CA ALA A 787 -6.11 -16.06 26.84
C ALA A 787 -6.85 -16.92 25.81
N VAL A 788 -7.67 -16.25 24.99
CA VAL A 788 -8.34 -16.81 23.80
C VAL A 788 -7.95 -15.96 22.60
N VAL A 789 -7.32 -16.56 21.58
CA VAL A 789 -6.81 -15.83 20.41
C VAL A 789 -7.48 -16.33 19.13
N GLY A 790 -7.53 -15.50 18.09
CA GLY A 790 -8.11 -15.93 16.81
C GLY A 790 -9.65 -16.08 16.85
N THR A 791 -10.34 -15.28 17.69
CA THR A 791 -11.80 -15.34 17.83
C THR A 791 -12.55 -14.85 16.59
N ARG A 792 -11.91 -14.06 15.74
CA ARG A 792 -12.41 -13.44 14.49
C ARG A 792 -13.49 -12.38 14.67
N ASN A 793 -14.38 -12.51 15.66
CA ASN A 793 -15.57 -11.67 15.82
C ASN A 793 -15.74 -11.08 17.23
N ALA A 794 -14.79 -11.26 18.15
CA ALA A 794 -14.91 -10.75 19.52
C ALA A 794 -15.03 -9.22 19.54
N THR A 795 -14.22 -8.47 18.78
CA THR A 795 -14.35 -7.00 18.75
C THR A 795 -15.61 -6.50 18.03
N MET A 796 -16.25 -7.36 17.24
CA MET A 796 -17.52 -7.06 16.58
C MET A 796 -18.72 -7.29 17.50
N LEU A 797 -18.62 -8.27 18.43
CA LEU A 797 -19.72 -8.68 19.29
C LEU A 797 -19.66 -8.08 20.70
N LEU A 798 -18.45 -7.87 21.24
CA LEU A 798 -18.24 -7.33 22.58
C LEU A 798 -18.17 -5.81 22.57
N ARG A 799 -18.66 -5.19 23.63
CA ARG A 799 -18.61 -3.74 23.86
C ARG A 799 -17.91 -3.43 25.18
N ASP A 800 -17.39 -2.21 25.27
CA ASP A 800 -16.84 -1.66 26.50
C ASP A 800 -17.87 -1.76 27.65
N GLY A 801 -17.47 -2.47 28.71
CA GLY A 801 -18.27 -2.63 29.92
C GLY A 801 -19.07 -3.92 30.02
N ASP A 802 -19.08 -4.78 29.00
CA ASP A 802 -19.75 -6.08 29.07
C ASP A 802 -19.11 -6.99 30.12
N ARG A 803 -19.91 -7.75 30.87
CA ARG A 803 -19.37 -8.76 31.78
C ARG A 803 -19.23 -10.08 31.03
N ILE A 804 -18.00 -10.56 30.90
CA ILE A 804 -17.69 -11.77 30.12
C ILE A 804 -16.96 -12.82 30.96
N ARG A 805 -17.14 -14.08 30.60
CA ARG A 805 -16.33 -15.22 31.06
C ARG A 805 -15.40 -15.63 29.92
N VAL A 806 -14.11 -15.72 30.22
CA VAL A 806 -13.09 -16.21 29.28
C VAL A 806 -12.60 -17.55 29.79
N ASP A 807 -12.76 -18.60 28.99
CA ASP A 807 -12.14 -19.92 29.21
C ASP A 807 -11.01 -20.10 28.20
N GLY A 808 -9.80 -19.82 28.66
CA GLY A 808 -8.59 -19.92 27.85
C GLY A 808 -8.13 -21.36 27.60
N SER A 809 -8.67 -22.35 28.31
CA SER A 809 -8.43 -23.77 28.05
C SER A 809 -9.37 -24.31 26.98
N ALA A 810 -10.64 -23.90 26.98
CA ALA A 810 -11.62 -24.28 25.97
C ALA A 810 -11.56 -23.41 24.70
N GLY A 811 -10.95 -22.22 24.78
CA GLY A 811 -10.91 -21.27 23.67
C GLY A 811 -12.24 -20.55 23.45
N THR A 812 -13.00 -20.28 24.53
CA THR A 812 -14.37 -19.74 24.44
C THR A 812 -14.54 -18.47 25.26
N VAL A 813 -15.43 -17.60 24.79
CA VAL A 813 -15.82 -16.37 25.50
C VAL A 813 -17.36 -16.31 25.57
N GLU A 814 -17.89 -16.18 26.79
CA GLU A 814 -19.33 -16.09 27.05
C GLU A 814 -19.69 -14.72 27.61
N VAL A 815 -20.74 -14.08 27.06
CA VAL A 815 -21.30 -12.86 27.65
C VAL A 815 -22.21 -13.26 28.82
N ILE A 816 -21.83 -12.90 30.04
CA ILE A 816 -22.60 -13.20 31.27
C ILE A 816 -23.68 -12.15 31.49
N ARG A 817 -23.36 -10.87 31.24
CA ARG A 817 -24.28 -9.76 31.39
C ARG A 817 -23.89 -8.62 30.46
N GLU A 818 -24.82 -8.24 29.59
CA GLU A 818 -24.73 -7.03 28.78
C GLU A 818 -24.86 -5.78 29.67
N ARG A 819 -24.16 -4.71 29.31
CA ARG A 819 -24.11 -3.46 30.08
C ARG A 819 -25.50 -2.98 30.54
N ALA A 820 -25.61 -2.55 31.79
CA ALA A 820 -26.82 -1.90 32.28
C ALA A 820 -26.92 -0.47 31.71
N GLY A 821 -27.66 -0.30 30.60
CA GLY A 821 -28.13 0.99 30.12
C GLY A 821 -28.02 1.22 28.61
N GLU A 822 -29.02 0.73 27.87
CA GLU A 822 -29.84 1.55 26.96
C GLU A 822 -31.10 0.74 26.59
N LEU A 823 -32.25 1.19 27.12
CA LEU A 823 -33.56 0.82 26.60
C LEU A 823 -33.63 1.32 25.15
N VAL A 824 -33.37 0.46 24.18
CA VAL A 824 -33.92 0.67 22.83
C VAL A 824 -35.32 0.08 22.85
N MET A 825 -36.30 0.95 23.06
CA MET A 825 -37.67 0.66 22.69
C MET A 825 -37.76 0.48 21.17
N SER A 826 -38.31 -0.67 20.77
CA SER A 826 -38.88 -1.08 19.46
C SER A 826 -38.01 -0.93 18.22
#